data_AF-A0A4Z0ZYF5-F1
#
_entry.id   AF-A0A4Z0ZYF5-F1
#
_cell.length_a   1.000
_cell.length_b   1.000
_cell.length_c   1.000
_cell.angle_alpha   90.00
_cell.angle_beta   90.00
_cell.angle_gamma   90.00
#
_symmetry.space_group_name_H-M   'P 1'
#
loop_
_entity.id
_entity.type
_entity.pdbx_description
1 polymer ?
#
loop_
_entity_poly.entity_id
_entity_poly.type
_entity_poly.pdbx_seq_one_letter_code
_entity_poly.pdbx_strand_id
1 'polypeptide(L)'
;MRILYLFILSGTLFSCSRWEIQKSFSDESFVPEKIDYVIHSGSDIDSPKLRWTPIFKNNLSLGFQSDHVYLKIKATNHTSVPKLILDLGNPHLDFIRVYEEGTPEPIKEGGDFIAHSHWDAFSKSIAFELNWPVGETKTIILETKSSSNISYLIRFYSKETFYLKENLENTILGFFYGTIFIMVIYNLFIYFILKEKAYITYSVSIFCNLLLQMYLNGILNQVFTLDHPEIHNRIGSIIVTCSAITGWTFAQQTLNLRDFNLWSHRLLQSLKFIVLFYILIPYAYLPIDIAVRIGNFIAQLFVVSVLVVALVNYSSGNKQARLFLFGWITLLFGILMYTLMQNGILPVNVFTLYGNQIGSTLEAGILSLALANKINELKEEKANTQAEALVTLEEKVRERTKTLDESLNLIKKDLNVAKKIQKTLFSDIKTSDPRIHFHSYYQSMSEVGGDFYDLTQVKADYYRIFVADATGHGIQAALITMAIKAEYESLKMIYDHPDDLVFHMNQIFINKYSNIQTIFTCSVCDIDLKNKQLFYASAGHPDQIHQRIHDIKLLPRTGKIIGLMDHTQYRLIEHQIEEGDRIFLFTDGIFEQFNEEKELFGEDRLYEILKENLKLSLDHTMAKVLSELSLFTDGHAKQDDITFIGCEIQSLG
;
A
#
# COMPACT_ATOMS: atom_id res chain seq x y z
N MET A 1 -18.82 22.92 12.42
CA MET A 1 -18.32 22.35 13.70
C MET A 1 -17.39 23.28 14.49
N ARG A 2 -16.42 24.00 13.87
CA ARG A 2 -15.44 24.85 14.60
C ARG A 2 -16.02 26.01 15.42
N ILE A 3 -17.17 26.56 15.01
CA ILE A 3 -17.86 27.66 15.73
C ILE A 3 -18.70 27.14 16.90
N LEU A 4 -19.14 25.87 16.85
CA LEU A 4 -20.01 25.27 17.86
C LEU A 4 -19.25 24.99 19.17
N TYR A 5 -17.98 24.56 19.09
CA TYR A 5 -17.12 24.34 20.26
C TYR A 5 -16.78 25.63 21.00
N LEU A 6 -16.51 26.71 20.26
CA LEU A 6 -16.25 28.04 20.82
C LEU A 6 -17.51 28.63 21.48
N PHE A 7 -18.70 28.36 20.93
CA PHE A 7 -19.98 28.76 21.53
C PHE A 7 -20.34 27.95 22.78
N ILE A 8 -19.97 26.67 22.85
CA ILE A 8 -20.18 25.84 24.04
C ILE A 8 -19.21 26.24 25.14
N LEU A 9 -17.95 26.57 24.82
CA LEU A 9 -16.96 27.07 25.78
C LEU A 9 -17.35 28.45 26.34
N SER A 10 -17.86 29.37 25.51
CA SER A 10 -18.29 30.69 25.97
C SER A 10 -19.61 30.62 26.73
N GLY A 11 -20.53 29.73 26.35
CA GLY A 11 -21.82 29.55 27.01
C GLY A 11 -21.74 28.96 28.41
N THR A 12 -20.80 28.05 28.67
CA THR A 12 -20.64 27.43 30.01
C THR A 12 -19.84 28.32 30.97
N LEU A 13 -18.78 28.99 30.49
CA LEU A 13 -18.01 29.95 31.29
C LEU A 13 -18.86 31.16 31.75
N PHE A 14 -19.80 31.63 30.93
CA PHE A 14 -20.72 32.70 31.31
C PHE A 14 -21.89 32.25 32.21
N SER A 15 -22.18 30.95 32.31
CA SER A 15 -23.24 30.47 33.22
C SER A 15 -22.80 30.38 34.68
N CYS A 16 -21.48 30.38 34.96
CA CYS A 16 -20.92 30.35 36.32
C CYS A 16 -20.94 31.71 37.04
N SER A 17 -21.42 32.79 36.41
CA SER A 17 -21.56 34.10 37.05
C SER A 17 -22.90 34.25 37.79
N ARG A 18 -23.35 33.22 38.51
CA ARG A 18 -24.37 33.47 39.55
C ARG A 18 -23.69 34.30 40.62
N TRP A 19 -24.06 35.58 40.70
CA TRP A 19 -23.68 36.52 41.77
C TRP A 19 -23.70 35.88 43.16
N GLU A 20 -24.65 34.98 43.41
CA GLU A 20 -24.79 34.19 44.65
C GLU A 20 -23.60 33.27 44.95
N ILE A 21 -22.99 32.63 43.94
CA ILE A 21 -21.84 31.73 44.10
C ILE A 21 -20.60 32.54 44.46
N GLN A 22 -20.38 33.67 43.76
CA GLN A 22 -19.24 34.55 44.04
C GLN A 22 -19.35 35.21 45.42
N LYS A 23 -20.58 35.55 45.83
CA LYS A 23 -20.87 36.04 47.18
C LYS A 23 -20.67 34.97 48.25
N SER A 24 -21.08 33.72 48.00
CA SER A 24 -20.79 32.59 48.89
C SER A 24 -19.28 32.38 49.06
N PHE A 25 -18.49 32.51 47.99
CA PHE A 25 -17.03 32.44 48.09
C PHE A 25 -16.41 33.58 48.88
N SER A 26 -16.96 34.80 48.85
CA SER A 26 -16.44 35.91 49.67
C SER A 26 -16.85 35.81 51.13
N ASP A 27 -18.10 35.43 51.39
CA ASP A 27 -18.72 35.53 52.72
C ASP A 27 -18.38 34.30 53.59
N GLU A 28 -18.19 33.13 52.97
CA GLU A 28 -17.92 31.85 53.65
C GLU A 28 -16.49 31.33 53.42
N SER A 29 -15.54 32.25 53.20
CA SER A 29 -14.11 31.91 53.19
C SER A 29 -13.24 33.05 53.69
N PHE A 30 -12.05 32.73 54.20
CA PHE A 30 -11.08 33.73 54.64
C PHE A 30 -9.64 33.25 54.45
N VAL A 31 -8.72 34.22 54.42
CA VAL A 31 -7.27 33.98 54.35
C VAL A 31 -6.64 34.23 55.72
N PRO A 32 -5.48 33.63 56.02
CA PRO A 32 -4.77 33.91 57.27
C PRO A 32 -4.42 35.38 57.45
N GLU A 33 -4.45 35.86 58.70
CA GLU A 33 -4.00 37.21 59.05
C GLU A 33 -2.48 37.31 59.04
N LYS A 34 -1.81 36.25 59.51
CA LYS A 34 -0.36 36.15 59.56
C LYS A 34 0.09 34.74 59.28
N ILE A 35 1.10 34.61 58.42
CA ILE A 35 1.77 33.35 58.12
C ILE A 35 3.25 33.59 58.35
N ASP A 36 3.85 32.79 59.24
CA ASP A 36 5.29 32.73 59.43
C ASP A 36 5.76 31.32 59.06
N TYR A 37 6.93 31.19 58.43
CA TYR A 37 7.52 29.88 58.15
C TYR A 37 8.92 29.75 58.76
N VAL A 38 9.34 28.52 59.02
CA VAL A 38 10.71 28.16 59.38
C VAL A 38 11.05 26.79 58.79
N ILE A 39 12.28 26.63 58.33
CA ILE A 39 12.82 25.36 57.84
C ILE A 39 13.74 24.82 58.93
N HIS A 40 13.45 23.62 59.42
CA HIS A 40 14.17 23.04 60.56
C HIS A 40 14.35 21.52 60.42
N SER A 41 15.54 21.04 60.77
CA SER A 41 15.92 19.63 60.67
C SER A 41 15.46 18.77 61.86
N GLY A 42 15.05 19.40 62.98
CA GLY A 42 14.50 18.72 64.16
C GLY A 42 12.97 18.68 64.20
N SER A 43 12.42 17.75 64.99
CA SER A 43 10.97 17.62 65.27
C SER A 43 10.48 18.54 66.40
N ASP A 44 11.37 19.28 67.07
CA ASP A 44 11.04 20.09 68.24
C ASP A 44 10.57 21.50 67.85
N ILE A 45 9.25 21.71 67.93
CA ILE A 45 8.54 22.94 67.54
C ILE A 45 8.81 24.12 68.51
N ASP A 46 9.14 23.83 69.78
CA ASP A 46 9.27 24.82 70.86
C ASP A 46 10.71 25.28 71.16
N SER A 47 11.67 25.00 70.27
CA SER A 47 13.05 25.45 70.48
C SER A 47 13.15 26.99 70.40
N PRO A 48 13.63 27.70 71.44
CA PRO A 48 13.72 29.17 71.46
C PRO A 48 14.72 29.76 70.44
N LYS A 49 15.36 28.92 69.62
CA LYS A 49 16.30 29.30 68.55
C LYS A 49 15.66 29.40 67.17
N LEU A 50 14.38 29.06 67.00
CA LEU A 50 13.70 29.11 65.70
C LEU A 50 13.44 30.57 65.26
N ARG A 51 14.07 30.98 64.16
CA ARG A 51 13.85 32.29 63.53
C ARG A 51 12.76 32.18 62.48
N TRP A 52 11.57 32.64 62.84
CA TRP A 52 10.41 32.70 61.96
C TRP A 52 10.54 33.82 60.92
N THR A 53 10.29 33.49 59.66
CA THR A 53 10.26 34.46 58.55
C THR A 53 8.81 34.78 58.16
N PRO A 54 8.38 36.06 58.20
CA PRO A 54 7.00 36.44 57.91
C PRO A 54 6.71 36.42 56.40
N ILE A 55 5.50 36.02 56.04
CA ILE A 55 4.97 36.01 54.67
C ILE A 55 3.76 36.95 54.60
N PHE A 56 3.78 37.86 53.62
CA PHE A 56 2.74 38.88 53.44
C PHE A 56 1.62 38.46 52.48
N LYS A 57 1.69 37.26 51.89
CA LYS A 57 0.70 36.70 50.97
C LYS A 57 0.25 35.32 51.45
N ASN A 58 -0.95 34.91 51.07
CA ASN A 58 -1.49 33.58 51.38
C ASN A 58 -0.97 32.47 50.45
N ASN A 59 -0.05 32.79 49.55
CA ASN A 59 0.67 31.84 48.71
C ASN A 59 2.16 31.80 49.07
N LEU A 60 2.71 30.60 49.14
CA LEU A 60 4.12 30.36 49.44
C LEU A 60 4.64 29.27 48.51
N SER A 61 5.80 29.49 47.90
CA SER A 61 6.50 28.49 47.08
C SER A 61 7.95 28.44 47.58
N LEU A 62 8.34 27.30 48.16
CA LEU A 62 9.67 27.09 48.73
C LEU A 62 10.55 26.18 47.86
N GLY A 63 10.02 25.60 46.77
CA GLY A 63 10.78 24.64 45.97
C GLY A 63 10.94 23.30 46.70
N PHE A 64 12.01 22.59 46.36
CA PHE A 64 12.38 21.34 47.04
C PHE A 64 13.12 21.64 48.35
N GLN A 65 12.65 21.04 49.44
CA GLN A 65 13.27 21.16 50.76
C GLN A 65 13.69 19.78 51.28
N SER A 66 14.85 19.69 51.93
CA SER A 66 15.33 18.45 52.55
C SER A 66 14.84 18.28 54.00
N ASP A 67 14.62 19.41 54.67
CA ASP A 67 14.24 19.50 56.08
C ASP A 67 12.73 19.75 56.24
N HIS A 68 12.24 19.65 57.46
CA HIS A 68 10.83 19.88 57.77
C HIS A 68 10.52 21.37 57.64
N VAL A 69 9.41 21.68 56.96
CA VAL A 69 8.88 23.03 56.84
C VAL A 69 7.76 23.20 57.85
N TYR A 70 7.93 24.14 58.76
CA TYR A 70 6.90 24.50 59.73
C TYR A 70 6.26 25.83 59.32
N LEU A 71 4.94 25.85 59.27
CA LEU A 71 4.13 27.03 58.98
C LEU A 71 3.27 27.36 60.19
N LYS A 72 3.50 28.53 60.79
CA LYS A 72 2.67 29.08 61.86
C LYS A 72 1.64 30.02 61.25
N ILE A 73 0.38 29.65 61.37
CA ILE A 73 -0.75 30.34 60.74
C ILE A 73 -1.65 30.88 61.84
N LYS A 74 -1.83 32.20 61.88
CA LYS A 74 -2.80 32.86 62.75
C LYS A 74 -3.94 33.41 61.90
N ALA A 75 -5.18 33.06 62.25
CA ALA A 75 -6.37 33.52 61.55
C ALA A 75 -7.55 33.67 62.51
N THR A 76 -8.58 34.39 62.07
CA THR A 76 -9.84 34.55 62.80
C THR A 76 -10.98 34.00 61.97
N ASN A 77 -11.85 33.17 62.57
CA ASN A 77 -12.98 32.62 61.83
C ASN A 77 -14.04 33.71 61.57
N HIS A 78 -14.16 34.14 60.32
CA HIS A 78 -15.15 35.12 59.86
C HIS A 78 -16.39 34.51 59.19
N THR A 79 -16.48 33.18 59.12
CA THR A 79 -17.61 32.47 58.48
C THR A 79 -18.82 32.35 59.42
N SER A 80 -19.95 31.88 58.89
CA SER A 80 -21.16 31.66 59.70
C SER A 80 -21.16 30.32 60.45
N VAL A 81 -20.16 29.45 60.22
CA VAL A 81 -20.13 28.08 60.75
C VAL A 81 -18.85 27.77 61.53
N PRO A 82 -18.92 26.89 62.55
CA PRO A 82 -17.76 26.50 63.36
C PRO A 82 -16.92 25.36 62.74
N LYS A 83 -17.41 24.71 61.68
CA LYS A 83 -16.67 23.62 60.99
C LYS A 83 -16.13 24.15 59.67
N LEU A 84 -14.81 24.16 59.55
CA LEU A 84 -14.10 24.71 58.40
C LEU A 84 -13.27 23.65 57.70
N ILE A 85 -12.98 23.89 56.42
CA ILE A 85 -11.99 23.15 55.65
C ILE A 85 -10.80 24.07 55.41
N LEU A 86 -9.63 23.63 55.87
CA LEU A 86 -8.34 24.20 55.52
C LEU A 86 -7.87 23.56 54.21
N ASP A 87 -7.89 24.33 53.12
CA ASP A 87 -7.36 23.92 51.81
C ASP A 87 -5.91 24.40 51.68
N LEU A 88 -5.01 23.47 51.36
CA LEU A 88 -3.59 23.77 51.13
C LEU A 88 -3.29 24.03 49.64
N GLY A 89 -4.22 23.69 48.74
CA GLY A 89 -4.11 23.92 47.30
C GLY A 89 -3.06 23.09 46.56
N ASN A 90 -2.35 22.19 47.27
CA ASN A 90 -1.32 21.33 46.69
C ASN A 90 -1.67 19.85 46.93
N PRO A 91 -1.82 19.03 45.88
CA PRO A 91 -2.18 17.63 46.01
C PRO A 91 -0.99 16.68 46.25
N HIS A 92 0.25 17.14 46.09
CA HIS A 92 1.46 16.30 46.07
C HIS A 92 2.36 16.54 47.28
N LEU A 93 1.79 16.82 48.46
CA LEU A 93 2.58 16.96 49.69
C LEU A 93 2.64 15.61 50.40
N ASP A 94 3.85 15.09 50.61
CA ASP A 94 4.05 13.74 51.12
C ASP A 94 3.44 13.49 52.50
N PHE A 95 3.82 14.32 53.47
CA PHE A 95 3.39 14.21 54.86
C PHE A 95 3.11 15.59 55.43
N ILE A 96 1.93 15.73 56.04
CA ILE A 96 1.50 16.93 56.73
C ILE A 96 0.92 16.56 58.09
N ARG A 97 1.34 17.28 59.12
CA ARG A 97 0.74 17.22 60.46
C ARG A 97 0.26 18.59 60.87
N VAL A 98 -0.97 18.65 61.38
CA VAL A 98 -1.58 19.87 61.90
C VAL A 98 -1.53 19.83 63.41
N TYR A 99 -0.98 20.86 64.02
CA TYR A 99 -0.93 21.05 65.47
C TYR A 99 -1.73 22.30 65.84
N GLU A 100 -2.41 22.27 66.99
CA GLU A 100 -2.98 23.47 67.62
C GLU A 100 -1.95 24.05 68.60
N GLU A 101 -1.86 25.37 68.70
CA GLU A 101 -0.88 26.02 69.59
C GLU A 101 -1.14 25.60 71.06
N GLY A 102 -0.13 24.97 71.68
CA GLY A 102 -0.20 24.46 73.06
C GLY A 102 -0.51 22.96 73.19
N THR A 103 -0.78 22.24 72.09
CA THR A 103 -0.93 20.78 72.09
C THR A 103 0.33 20.10 71.54
N PRO A 104 0.94 19.13 72.25
CA PRO A 104 2.15 18.44 71.79
C PRO A 104 1.88 17.38 70.70
N GLU A 105 0.65 16.89 70.58
CA GLU A 105 0.25 15.88 69.59
C GLU A 105 -0.46 16.53 68.39
N PRO A 106 -0.30 15.96 67.17
CA PRO A 106 -0.99 16.46 65.99
C PRO A 106 -2.50 16.18 66.08
N ILE A 107 -3.32 17.18 65.79
CA ILE A 107 -4.78 17.07 65.75
C ILE A 107 -5.28 16.38 64.47
N LYS A 108 -4.50 16.46 63.39
CA LYS A 108 -4.76 15.86 62.08
C LYS A 108 -3.46 15.47 61.40
N GLU A 109 -3.50 14.40 60.61
CA GLU A 109 -2.43 13.97 59.71
C GLU A 109 -2.98 13.81 58.30
N GLY A 110 -2.16 14.09 57.29
CA GLY A 110 -2.52 13.97 55.88
C GLY A 110 -1.30 13.91 54.98
N GLY A 111 -1.53 13.82 53.69
CA GLY A 111 -0.48 13.71 52.68
C GLY A 111 -0.76 12.62 51.65
N ASP A 112 0.00 12.63 50.56
CA ASP A 112 -0.17 11.68 49.45
C ASP A 112 0.34 10.26 49.75
N PHE A 113 1.09 10.07 50.85
CA PHE A 113 1.43 8.74 51.36
C PHE A 113 0.30 8.06 52.13
N ILE A 114 -0.74 8.81 52.50
CA ILE A 114 -1.96 8.28 53.10
C ILE A 114 -2.96 8.03 51.97
N ALA A 115 -3.59 6.85 51.97
CA ALA A 115 -4.64 6.52 51.03
C ALA A 115 -5.70 7.63 51.00
N HIS A 116 -6.09 8.07 49.81
CA HIS A 116 -7.01 9.19 49.61
C HIS A 116 -8.38 8.93 50.25
N SER A 117 -8.82 7.67 50.30
CA SER A 117 -10.03 7.26 51.03
C SER A 117 -10.03 7.58 52.52
N HIS A 118 -8.84 7.77 53.11
CA HIS A 118 -8.64 8.11 54.52
C HIS A 118 -8.35 9.61 54.72
N TRP A 119 -8.36 10.43 53.66
CA TRP A 119 -8.23 11.87 53.79
C TRP A 119 -9.44 12.46 54.52
N ASP A 120 -9.18 13.51 55.29
CA ASP A 120 -10.19 14.15 56.13
C ASP A 120 -11.29 14.86 55.30
N ALA A 121 -10.90 15.41 54.14
CA ALA A 121 -11.82 15.91 53.12
C ALA A 121 -11.62 15.13 51.81
N PHE A 122 -12.72 14.73 51.18
CA PHE A 122 -12.67 14.04 49.88
C PHE A 122 -12.45 15.07 48.77
N SER A 123 -11.19 15.44 48.54
CA SER A 123 -10.83 16.52 47.63
C SER A 123 -9.63 16.22 46.74
N LYS A 124 -9.53 16.90 45.59
CA LYS A 124 -8.37 16.78 44.70
C LYS A 124 -7.07 17.32 45.32
N SER A 125 -7.13 18.32 46.19
CA SER A 125 -6.01 18.88 46.96
C SER A 125 -6.06 18.39 48.41
N ILE A 126 -4.92 18.43 49.12
CA ILE A 126 -4.88 18.05 50.53
C ILE A 126 -5.60 19.13 51.36
N ALA A 127 -6.61 18.69 52.11
CA ALA A 127 -7.44 19.57 52.92
C ALA A 127 -7.88 18.89 54.23
N PHE A 128 -8.08 19.70 55.28
CA PHE A 128 -8.38 19.23 56.64
C PHE A 128 -9.68 19.84 57.18
N GLU A 129 -10.54 19.02 57.79
CA GLU A 129 -11.74 19.46 58.51
C GLU A 129 -11.36 19.87 59.95
N LEU A 130 -11.51 21.15 60.27
CA LEU A 130 -11.15 21.73 61.56
C LEU A 130 -12.39 22.27 62.29
N ASN A 131 -12.43 22.08 63.60
CA ASN A 131 -13.42 22.73 64.48
C ASN A 131 -12.84 24.07 64.96
N TRP A 132 -13.38 25.16 64.43
CA TRP A 132 -12.94 26.53 64.70
C TRP A 132 -14.16 27.42 64.99
N PRO A 133 -14.49 27.69 66.25
CA PRO A 133 -15.64 28.52 66.61
C PRO A 133 -15.66 29.89 65.93
N VAL A 134 -16.87 30.37 65.62
CA VAL A 134 -17.08 31.64 64.91
C VAL A 134 -16.57 32.82 65.74
N GLY A 135 -15.80 33.72 65.13
CA GLY A 135 -15.21 34.89 65.78
C GLY A 135 -13.97 34.61 66.63
N GLU A 136 -13.54 33.35 66.78
CA GLU A 136 -12.36 32.99 67.56
C GLU A 136 -11.07 33.11 66.71
N THR A 137 -10.04 33.72 67.29
CA THR A 137 -8.69 33.73 66.72
C THR A 137 -7.91 32.54 67.27
N LYS A 138 -7.46 31.65 66.38
CA LYS A 138 -6.58 30.53 66.75
C LYS A 138 -5.28 30.56 65.94
N THR A 139 -4.27 29.90 66.49
CA THR A 139 -3.00 29.66 65.81
C THR A 139 -2.83 28.17 65.59
N ILE A 140 -2.56 27.78 64.34
CA ILE A 140 -2.24 26.40 63.97
C ILE A 140 -0.81 26.33 63.43
N ILE A 141 -0.16 25.20 63.63
CA ILE A 141 1.17 24.92 63.10
C ILE A 141 1.05 23.74 62.13
N LEU A 142 1.47 23.92 60.88
CA LEU A 142 1.60 22.84 59.91
C LEU A 142 3.05 22.41 59.85
N GLU A 143 3.32 21.16 60.15
CA GLU A 143 4.58 20.50 59.83
C GLU A 143 4.42 19.81 58.48
N THR A 144 5.31 20.07 57.54
CA THR A 144 5.31 19.41 56.23
C THR A 144 6.68 18.89 55.91
N LYS A 145 6.73 17.63 55.48
CA LYS A 145 7.90 17.01 54.89
C LYS A 145 7.48 16.47 53.54
N SER A 146 8.20 16.84 52.48
CA SER A 146 7.87 16.42 51.13
C SER A 146 9.11 16.19 50.29
N SER A 147 9.06 15.14 49.48
CA SER A 147 10.01 14.83 48.41
C SER A 147 9.76 15.64 47.14
N SER A 148 8.56 16.23 47.03
CA SER A 148 8.12 17.08 45.92
C SER A 148 8.37 18.58 46.20
N ASN A 149 7.86 19.44 45.32
CA ASN A 149 7.90 20.89 45.52
C ASN A 149 6.89 21.32 46.60
N ILE A 150 7.38 22.00 47.63
CA ILE A 150 6.55 22.55 48.70
C ILE A 150 6.03 23.92 48.27
N SER A 151 4.78 23.93 47.84
CA SER A 151 3.98 25.14 47.63
C SER A 151 2.64 25.06 48.35
N TYR A 152 2.17 26.18 48.89
CA TYR A 152 0.88 26.30 49.57
C TYR A 152 0.07 27.45 48.98
N LEU A 153 -1.23 27.23 48.89
CA LEU A 153 -2.23 28.27 48.69
C LEU A 153 -3.25 28.15 49.81
N ILE A 154 -2.95 28.78 50.95
CA ILE A 154 -3.69 28.57 52.20
C ILE A 154 -4.99 29.37 52.17
N ARG A 155 -6.11 28.68 52.38
CA ARG A 155 -7.41 29.30 52.54
C ARG A 155 -8.34 28.43 53.38
N PHE A 156 -9.20 29.10 54.16
CA PHE A 156 -10.24 28.45 54.94
C PHE A 156 -11.59 28.65 54.29
N TYR A 157 -12.41 27.61 54.26
CA TYR A 157 -13.74 27.60 53.68
C TYR A 157 -14.75 26.97 54.63
N SER A 158 -16.01 27.38 54.56
CA SER A 158 -17.09 26.53 55.06
C SER A 158 -17.14 25.22 54.25
N LYS A 159 -17.63 24.14 54.87
CA LYS A 159 -17.74 22.83 54.20
C LYS A 159 -18.53 22.89 52.88
N GLU A 160 -19.66 23.59 52.89
CA GLU A 160 -20.51 23.74 51.69
C GLU A 160 -19.80 24.52 50.58
N THR A 161 -19.19 25.65 50.93
CA THR A 161 -18.50 26.51 49.98
C THR A 161 -17.27 25.83 49.37
N PHE A 162 -16.55 25.01 50.15
CA PHE A 162 -15.43 24.22 49.67
C PHE A 162 -15.85 23.21 48.58
N TYR A 163 -16.86 22.39 48.84
CA TYR A 163 -17.33 21.41 47.85
C TYR A 163 -17.99 22.07 46.63
N LEU A 164 -18.63 23.23 46.80
CA LEU A 164 -19.15 24.03 45.67
C LEU A 164 -18.01 24.54 44.77
N LYS A 165 -16.94 25.09 45.38
CA LYS A 165 -15.71 25.50 44.68
C LYS A 165 -15.12 24.31 43.93
N GLU A 166 -14.92 23.19 44.61
CA GLU A 166 -14.29 22.01 44.02
C GLU A 166 -15.12 21.43 42.86
N ASN A 167 -16.44 21.34 42.99
CA ASN A 167 -17.31 20.87 41.91
C ASN A 167 -17.23 21.77 40.66
N LEU A 168 -17.16 23.10 40.87
CA LEU A 168 -16.99 24.05 39.77
C LEU A 168 -15.64 23.88 39.08
N GLU A 169 -14.56 23.71 39.84
CA GLU A 169 -13.24 23.44 39.27
C GLU A 169 -13.17 22.08 38.55
N ASN A 170 -13.78 21.03 39.12
CA ASN A 170 -13.84 19.70 38.50
C ASN A 170 -14.68 19.71 37.22
N THR A 171 -15.73 20.52 37.16
CA THR A 171 -16.50 20.73 35.93
C THR A 171 -15.64 21.38 34.84
N ILE A 172 -14.88 22.44 35.18
CA ILE A 172 -13.96 23.12 34.24
C ILE A 172 -12.87 22.14 33.76
N LEU A 173 -12.24 21.40 34.68
CA LEU A 173 -11.24 20.39 34.35
C LEU A 173 -11.84 19.25 33.51
N GLY A 174 -13.07 18.82 33.78
CA GLY A 174 -13.79 17.82 33.00
C GLY A 174 -13.97 18.23 31.54
N PHE A 175 -14.35 19.49 31.28
CA PHE A 175 -14.42 20.02 29.91
C PHE A 175 -13.05 20.02 29.21
N PHE A 176 -11.99 20.42 29.93
CA PHE A 176 -10.63 20.39 29.41
C PHE A 176 -10.19 18.97 29.03
N TYR A 177 -10.30 18.01 29.97
CA TYR A 177 -9.93 16.62 29.75
C TYR A 177 -10.75 15.99 28.62
N GLY A 178 -12.05 16.26 28.56
CA GLY A 178 -12.93 15.81 27.47
C GLY A 178 -12.50 16.35 26.11
N THR A 179 -12.13 17.63 26.01
CA THR A 179 -11.66 18.24 24.77
C THR A 179 -10.36 17.60 24.28
N ILE A 180 -9.41 17.40 25.17
CA ILE A 180 -8.14 16.74 24.86
C ILE A 180 -8.36 15.27 24.47
N PHE A 181 -9.24 14.55 25.17
CA PHE A 181 -9.57 13.16 24.85
C PHE A 181 -10.23 13.02 23.47
N ILE A 182 -11.13 13.94 23.10
CA ILE A 182 -11.71 13.99 21.75
C ILE A 182 -10.63 14.26 20.70
N MET A 183 -9.65 15.13 20.99
CA MET A 183 -8.50 15.32 20.10
C MET A 183 -7.67 14.04 19.92
N VAL A 184 -7.47 13.25 20.97
CA VAL A 184 -6.79 11.94 20.88
C VAL A 184 -7.54 11.00 19.94
N ILE A 185 -8.86 10.84 20.15
CA ILE A 185 -9.69 9.96 19.31
C ILE A 185 -9.72 10.44 17.85
N TYR A 186 -9.86 11.75 17.64
CA TYR A 186 -9.88 12.35 16.31
C TYR A 186 -8.58 12.07 15.54
N ASN A 187 -7.42 12.31 16.16
CA ASN A 187 -6.14 12.03 15.53
C ASN A 187 -5.90 10.53 15.31
N LEU A 188 -6.41 9.66 16.20
CA LEU A 188 -6.36 8.20 16.02
C LEU A 188 -7.24 7.73 14.85
N PHE A 189 -8.42 8.32 14.67
CA PHE A 189 -9.29 8.03 13.52
C PHE A 189 -8.60 8.42 12.21
N ILE A 190 -7.96 9.60 12.18
CA ILE A 190 -7.16 10.02 11.02
C ILE A 190 -6.00 9.04 10.77
N TYR A 191 -5.35 8.54 11.82
CA TYR A 191 -4.33 7.50 11.67
C TYR A 191 -4.88 6.25 10.98
N PHE A 192 -6.07 5.75 11.34
CA PHE A 192 -6.63 4.56 10.69
C PHE A 192 -6.96 4.79 9.21
N ILE A 193 -7.39 6.00 8.86
CA ILE A 193 -7.68 6.38 7.47
C ILE A 193 -6.40 6.54 6.65
N LEU A 194 -5.41 7.25 7.19
CA LEU A 194 -4.25 7.69 6.43
C LEU A 194 -3.01 6.82 6.62
N LYS A 195 -2.97 5.99 7.68
CA LYS A 195 -1.83 5.16 8.11
C LYS A 195 -0.53 5.95 8.31
N GLU A 196 -0.64 7.25 8.56
CA GLU A 196 0.51 8.15 8.77
C GLU A 196 1.01 8.11 10.22
N LYS A 197 2.29 7.75 10.40
CA LYS A 197 2.87 7.50 11.73
C LYS A 197 2.85 8.72 12.66
N ALA A 198 2.87 9.92 12.10
CA ALA A 198 2.81 11.16 12.89
C ALA A 198 1.52 11.28 13.71
N TYR A 199 0.39 10.75 13.22
CA TYR A 199 -0.89 10.84 13.93
C TYR A 199 -0.95 9.93 15.15
N ILE A 200 -0.42 8.71 15.07
CA ILE A 200 -0.41 7.81 16.23
C ILE A 200 0.59 8.27 17.29
N THR A 201 1.78 8.73 16.90
CA THR A 201 2.76 9.26 17.87
C THR A 201 2.25 10.53 18.53
N TYR A 202 1.54 11.38 17.79
CA TYR A 202 0.88 12.56 18.35
C TYR A 202 -0.25 12.21 19.31
N SER A 203 -1.13 11.27 18.92
CA SER A 203 -2.25 10.81 19.76
C SER A 203 -1.74 10.25 21.09
N VAL A 204 -0.70 9.42 21.06
CA VAL A 204 -0.06 8.89 22.28
C VAL A 204 0.57 10.02 23.10
N SER A 205 1.22 11.01 22.46
CA SER A 205 1.81 12.15 23.18
C SER A 205 0.78 13.01 23.88
N ILE A 206 -0.33 13.36 23.22
CA ILE A 206 -1.43 14.10 23.83
C ILE A 206 -2.05 13.30 24.97
N PHE A 207 -2.22 11.98 24.80
CA PHE A 207 -2.77 11.13 25.85
C PHE A 207 -1.85 11.06 27.08
N CYS A 208 -0.54 10.95 26.90
CA CYS A 208 0.42 11.04 28.01
C CYS A 208 0.36 12.42 28.69
N ASN A 209 0.23 13.51 27.92
CA ASN A 209 0.01 14.84 28.49
C ASN A 209 -1.33 14.95 29.24
N LEU A 210 -2.40 14.32 28.77
CA LEU A 210 -3.68 14.25 29.48
C LEU A 210 -3.50 13.61 30.86
N LEU A 211 -2.83 12.46 30.92
CA LEU A 211 -2.51 11.78 32.18
C LEU A 211 -1.63 12.64 33.09
N LEU A 212 -0.66 13.36 32.52
CA LEU A 212 0.20 14.28 33.27
C LEU A 212 -0.62 15.40 33.91
N GLN A 213 -1.55 15.99 33.17
CA GLN A 213 -2.43 17.04 33.70
C GLN A 213 -3.38 16.49 34.77
N MET A 214 -3.90 15.27 34.62
CA MET A 214 -4.72 14.64 35.66
C MET A 214 -3.93 14.36 36.95
N TYR A 215 -2.66 13.95 36.81
CA TYR A 215 -1.75 13.78 37.93
C TYR A 215 -1.46 15.13 38.61
N LEU A 216 -0.99 16.15 37.88
CA LEU A 216 -0.63 17.46 38.43
C LEU A 216 -1.79 18.15 39.16
N ASN A 217 -3.03 17.96 38.71
CA ASN A 217 -4.22 18.55 39.33
C ASN A 217 -4.83 17.68 40.47
N GLY A 218 -4.22 16.55 40.84
CA GLY A 218 -4.66 15.68 41.94
C GLY A 218 -5.83 14.73 41.62
N ILE A 219 -6.46 14.89 40.45
CA ILE A 219 -7.60 14.07 39.99
C ILE A 219 -7.24 12.59 39.87
N LEU A 220 -6.00 12.27 39.49
CA LEU A 220 -5.55 10.88 39.39
C LEU A 220 -5.57 10.17 40.76
N ASN A 221 -5.27 10.87 41.85
CA ASN A 221 -5.36 10.32 43.21
C ASN A 221 -6.83 10.05 43.58
N GLN A 222 -7.66 11.08 43.41
CA GLN A 222 -9.08 11.06 43.78
C GLN A 222 -9.91 9.99 43.06
N VAL A 223 -9.54 9.61 41.83
CA VAL A 223 -10.37 8.72 40.97
C VAL A 223 -9.74 7.36 40.71
N PHE A 224 -8.43 7.29 40.46
CA PHE A 224 -7.78 6.07 39.94
C PHE A 224 -6.85 5.38 40.95
N THR A 225 -6.21 6.14 41.82
CA THR A 225 -5.18 5.64 42.76
C THR A 225 -5.61 5.76 44.23
N LEU A 226 -6.92 5.86 44.45
CA LEU A 226 -7.56 6.16 45.73
C LEU A 226 -6.97 5.42 46.95
N ASP A 227 -6.80 4.11 46.84
CA ASP A 227 -6.34 3.25 47.95
C ASP A 227 -4.87 2.79 47.79
N HIS A 228 -4.15 3.37 46.83
CA HIS A 228 -2.81 2.93 46.44
C HIS A 228 -1.79 4.08 46.40
N PRO A 229 -1.44 4.66 47.57
CA PRO A 229 -0.51 5.79 47.66
C PRO A 229 0.90 5.45 47.12
N GLU A 230 1.36 4.21 47.31
CA GLU A 230 2.66 3.76 46.77
C GLU A 230 2.74 3.81 45.24
N ILE A 231 1.62 3.54 44.56
CA ILE A 231 1.50 3.63 43.10
C ILE A 231 1.40 5.11 42.71
N HIS A 232 0.56 5.88 43.40
CA HIS A 232 0.35 7.30 43.13
C HIS A 232 1.67 8.10 43.13
N ASN A 233 2.49 7.93 44.16
CA ASN A 233 3.72 8.69 44.32
C ASN A 233 4.81 8.33 43.31
N ARG A 234 4.68 7.18 42.62
CA ARG A 234 5.62 6.74 41.58
C ARG A 234 5.11 6.99 40.16
N ILE A 235 3.79 7.02 39.96
CA ILE A 235 3.20 7.09 38.62
C ILE A 235 3.50 8.44 37.94
N GLY A 236 3.64 9.52 38.71
CA GLY A 236 3.97 10.85 38.19
C GLY A 236 5.26 10.86 37.35
N SER A 237 6.35 10.31 37.91
CA SER A 237 7.63 10.23 37.19
C SER A 237 7.55 9.34 35.94
N ILE A 238 6.78 8.26 35.99
CA ILE A 238 6.57 7.39 34.82
C ILE A 238 5.82 8.15 33.72
N ILE A 239 4.72 8.83 34.07
CA ILE A 239 3.91 9.61 33.12
C ILE A 239 4.75 10.71 32.47
N VAL A 240 5.56 11.44 33.24
CA VAL A 240 6.47 12.47 32.70
C VAL A 240 7.48 11.87 31.73
N THR A 241 8.06 10.73 32.10
CA THR A 241 9.07 10.04 31.29
C THR A 241 8.47 9.55 29.96
N CYS A 242 7.29 8.92 30.02
CA CYS A 242 6.55 8.51 28.82
C CYS A 242 6.21 9.72 27.94
N SER A 243 5.72 10.81 28.53
CA SER A 243 5.37 12.05 27.82
C SER A 243 6.58 12.64 27.07
N ALA A 244 7.77 12.65 27.70
CA ALA A 244 8.99 13.13 27.08
C ALA A 244 9.43 12.26 25.89
N ILE A 245 9.40 10.92 26.04
CA ILE A 245 9.77 9.98 24.97
C ILE A 245 8.85 10.12 23.76
N THR A 246 7.54 10.18 24.00
CA THR A 246 6.54 10.30 22.94
C THR A 246 6.62 11.68 22.30
N GLY A 247 6.78 12.73 23.10
CA GLY A 247 6.94 14.10 22.63
C GLY A 247 8.18 14.30 21.77
N TRP A 248 9.34 13.75 22.14
CA TRP A 248 10.54 13.78 21.30
C TRP A 248 10.34 13.03 20.00
N THR A 249 9.71 11.84 20.04
CA THR A 249 9.41 11.06 18.84
C THR A 249 8.48 11.82 17.90
N PHE A 250 7.47 12.47 18.46
CA PHE A 250 6.54 13.33 17.72
C PHE A 250 7.25 14.55 17.09
N ALA A 251 8.11 15.24 17.84
CA ALA A 251 8.89 16.37 17.32
C ALA A 251 9.84 15.93 16.19
N GLN A 252 10.50 14.78 16.33
CA GLN A 252 11.37 14.22 15.28
C GLN A 252 10.61 13.95 13.97
N GLN A 253 9.41 13.39 14.06
CA GLN A 253 8.58 13.07 12.89
C GLN A 253 7.96 14.32 12.26
N THR A 254 7.39 15.21 13.07
CA THR A 254 6.69 16.40 12.55
C THR A 254 7.65 17.38 11.87
N LEU A 255 8.86 17.52 12.41
CA LEU A 255 9.88 18.41 11.84
C LEU A 255 10.71 17.73 10.73
N ASN A 256 10.45 16.47 10.37
CA ASN A 256 11.23 15.72 9.37
C ASN A 256 12.76 15.84 9.60
N LEU A 257 13.19 15.72 10.86
CA LEU A 257 14.58 16.04 11.23
C LEU A 257 15.62 15.15 10.54
N ARG A 258 15.24 13.92 10.15
CA ARG A 258 16.14 13.01 9.45
C ARG A 258 16.63 13.58 8.11
N ASP A 259 15.76 14.29 7.41
CA ASP A 259 16.02 14.78 6.06
C ASP A 259 16.53 16.22 6.07
N PHE A 260 16.07 17.04 7.04
CA PHE A 260 16.47 18.45 7.15
C PHE A 260 17.72 18.69 8.01
N ASN A 261 17.82 18.06 9.19
CA ASN A 261 18.88 18.36 10.16
C ASN A 261 19.26 17.13 11.02
N LEU A 262 20.27 16.41 10.55
CA LEU A 262 20.79 15.20 11.20
C LEU A 262 21.29 15.43 12.64
N TRP A 263 21.81 16.62 12.95
CA TRP A 263 22.25 16.94 14.32
C TRP A 263 21.06 16.99 15.27
N SER A 264 19.99 17.70 14.88
CA SER A 264 18.75 17.78 15.66
C SER A 264 18.10 16.40 15.81
N HIS A 265 18.13 15.59 14.75
CA HIS A 265 17.63 14.22 14.80
C HIS A 265 18.40 13.37 15.82
N ARG A 266 19.74 13.37 15.74
CA ARG A 266 20.62 12.61 16.65
C ARG A 266 20.48 13.07 18.09
N LEU A 267 20.40 14.38 18.34
CA LEU A 267 20.22 14.93 19.69
C LEU A 267 18.95 14.36 20.35
N LEU A 268 17.79 14.51 19.71
CA LEU A 268 16.53 14.00 20.26
C LEU A 268 16.53 12.46 20.37
N GLN A 269 17.22 11.77 19.46
CA GLN A 269 17.33 10.31 19.51
C GLN A 269 18.16 9.84 20.70
N SER A 270 19.30 10.48 20.96
CA SER A 270 20.15 10.20 22.11
C SER A 270 19.42 10.47 23.43
N LEU A 271 18.75 11.62 23.55
CA LEU A 271 17.95 11.96 24.73
C LEU A 271 16.87 10.90 25.00
N LYS A 272 16.14 10.50 23.96
CA LYS A 272 15.13 9.44 24.05
C LYS A 272 15.73 8.11 24.53
N PHE A 273 16.89 7.69 24.01
CA PHE A 273 17.52 6.43 24.44
C PHE A 273 18.02 6.49 25.88
N ILE A 274 18.60 7.61 26.31
CA ILE A 274 19.03 7.82 27.70
C ILE A 274 17.84 7.69 28.65
N VAL A 275 16.72 8.33 28.31
CA VAL A 275 15.51 8.31 29.14
C VAL A 275 14.79 6.95 29.06
N LEU A 276 14.84 6.25 27.93
CA LEU A 276 14.32 4.89 27.83
C LEU A 276 15.10 3.93 28.75
N PHE A 277 16.42 4.10 28.86
CA PHE A 277 17.24 3.32 29.79
C PHE A 277 16.87 3.60 31.25
N TYR A 278 16.50 4.84 31.58
CA TYR A 278 16.00 5.19 32.91
C TYR A 278 14.71 4.43 33.28
N ILE A 279 13.80 4.17 32.33
CA ILE A 279 12.59 3.35 32.57
C ILE A 279 12.95 1.89 32.92
N LEU A 280 14.08 1.38 32.43
CA LEU A 280 14.54 0.01 32.69
C LEU A 280 15.13 -0.17 34.10
N ILE A 281 15.44 0.91 34.81
CA ILE A 281 15.86 0.84 36.21
C ILE A 281 14.65 0.35 37.02
N PRO A 282 14.78 -0.74 37.80
CA PRO A 282 13.63 -1.26 38.54
C PRO A 282 13.19 -0.24 39.59
N TYR A 283 12.08 0.44 39.26
CA TYR A 283 11.54 1.58 39.98
C TYR A 283 11.21 1.27 41.45
N ALA A 284 10.94 0.00 41.76
CA ALA A 284 10.72 -0.48 43.11
C ALA A 284 11.90 -0.19 44.07
N TYR A 285 13.14 -0.08 43.54
CA TYR A 285 14.35 0.15 44.36
C TYR A 285 14.84 1.59 44.34
N LEU A 286 14.25 2.48 43.53
CA LEU A 286 14.64 3.88 43.47
C LEU A 286 13.91 4.67 44.58
N PRO A 287 14.63 5.44 45.43
CA PRO A 287 14.01 6.37 46.37
C PRO A 287 13.08 7.37 45.66
N ILE A 288 11.93 7.66 46.28
CA ILE A 288 10.85 8.45 45.67
C ILE A 288 11.31 9.88 45.39
N ASP A 289 12.07 10.49 46.29
CA ASP A 289 12.66 11.82 46.15
C ASP A 289 13.61 11.92 44.94
N ILE A 290 14.44 10.91 44.72
CA ILE A 290 15.32 10.84 43.56
C ILE A 290 14.49 10.68 42.28
N ALA A 291 13.46 9.82 42.31
CA ALA A 291 12.59 9.57 41.15
C ALA A 291 11.83 10.83 40.72
N VAL A 292 11.27 11.59 41.67
CA VAL A 292 10.53 12.84 41.40
C VAL A 292 11.46 13.93 40.87
N ARG A 293 12.68 14.06 41.43
CA ARG A 293 13.67 15.03 40.95
C ARG A 293 14.16 14.72 39.53
N ILE A 294 14.44 13.44 39.23
CA ILE A 294 14.82 13.00 37.88
C ILE A 294 13.67 13.26 36.90
N GLY A 295 12.43 12.92 37.26
CA GLY A 295 11.25 13.20 36.44
C GLY A 295 11.12 14.68 36.09
N ASN A 296 11.23 15.56 37.08
CA ASN A 296 11.20 17.01 36.86
C ASN A 296 12.34 17.50 35.96
N PHE A 297 13.55 16.97 36.13
CA PHE A 297 14.68 17.29 35.25
C PHE A 297 14.42 16.83 33.80
N ILE A 298 13.85 15.64 33.60
CA ILE A 298 13.45 15.14 32.28
C ILE A 298 12.40 16.06 31.64
N ALA A 299 11.39 16.51 32.39
CA ALA A 299 10.37 17.44 31.89
C ALA A 299 10.99 18.77 31.40
N GLN A 300 11.92 19.34 32.17
CA GLN A 300 12.62 20.56 31.80
C GLN A 300 13.49 20.34 30.56
N LEU A 301 14.25 19.23 30.53
CA LEU A 301 15.08 18.86 29.40
C LEU A 301 14.25 18.64 28.13
N PHE A 302 13.09 18.02 28.24
CA PHE A 302 12.14 17.85 27.15
C PHE A 302 11.71 19.20 26.57
N VAL A 303 11.23 20.11 27.40
CA VAL A 303 10.78 21.44 26.98
C VAL A 303 11.91 22.22 26.28
N VAL A 304 13.09 22.29 26.90
CA VAL A 304 14.22 23.05 26.36
C VAL A 304 14.73 22.44 25.06
N SER A 305 14.89 21.11 25.00
CA SER A 305 15.42 20.44 23.81
C SER A 305 14.49 20.59 22.61
N VAL A 306 13.17 20.46 22.79
CA VAL A 306 12.21 20.65 21.69
C VAL A 306 12.20 22.10 21.22
N LEU A 307 12.25 23.08 22.13
CA LEU A 307 12.31 24.49 21.77
C LEU A 307 13.56 24.82 20.95
N VAL A 308 14.74 24.36 21.39
CA VAL A 308 16.01 24.57 20.68
C VAL A 308 15.96 23.93 19.29
N VAL A 309 15.52 22.67 19.19
CA VAL A 309 15.40 21.97 17.91
C VAL A 309 14.43 22.70 16.97
N ALA A 310 13.27 23.14 17.48
CA ALA A 310 12.29 23.86 16.68
C ALA A 310 12.84 25.20 16.15
N LEU A 311 13.55 25.97 16.98
CA LEU A 311 14.17 27.24 16.59
C LEU A 311 15.30 27.06 15.56
N VAL A 312 16.18 26.07 15.77
CA VAL A 312 17.26 25.76 14.81
C VAL A 312 16.66 25.37 13.46
N ASN A 313 15.65 24.51 13.43
CA ASN A 313 15.05 24.06 12.17
C ASN A 313 14.21 25.15 11.49
N TYR A 314 13.63 26.08 12.25
CA TYR A 314 13.01 27.27 11.69
C TYR A 314 14.04 28.14 10.96
N SER A 315 15.22 28.34 11.55
CA SER A 315 16.31 29.08 10.91
C SER A 315 16.87 28.37 9.66
N SER A 316 16.76 27.05 9.58
CA SER A 316 17.16 26.24 8.43
C SER A 316 16.14 26.22 7.27
N GLY A 317 15.04 27.00 7.35
CA GLY A 317 14.05 27.11 6.27
C GLY A 317 12.96 26.04 6.26
N ASN A 318 12.85 25.23 7.32
CA ASN A 318 11.81 24.21 7.41
C ASN A 318 10.42 24.86 7.64
N LYS A 319 9.55 24.79 6.63
CA LYS A 319 8.18 25.36 6.69
C LYS A 319 7.36 24.79 7.85
N GLN A 320 7.53 23.51 8.17
CA GLN A 320 6.79 22.82 9.23
C GLN A 320 7.19 23.32 10.63
N ALA A 321 8.42 23.80 10.80
CA ALA A 321 8.90 24.35 12.07
C ALA A 321 8.13 25.61 12.50
N ARG A 322 7.55 26.38 11.55
CA ARG A 322 6.81 27.61 11.85
C ARG A 322 5.52 27.33 12.62
N LEU A 323 4.68 26.44 12.09
CA LEU A 323 3.42 26.06 12.73
C LEU A 323 3.68 25.31 14.04
N PHE A 324 4.72 24.48 14.06
CA PHE A 324 5.16 23.80 15.26
C PHE A 324 5.56 24.79 16.38
N LEU A 325 6.42 25.77 16.08
CA LEU A 325 6.81 26.82 17.03
C LEU A 325 5.62 27.63 17.51
N PHE A 326 4.67 27.95 16.63
CA PHE A 326 3.48 28.70 17.02
C PHE A 326 2.64 27.95 18.07
N GLY A 327 2.42 26.64 17.88
CA GLY A 327 1.78 25.78 18.88
C GLY A 327 2.55 25.77 20.21
N TRP A 328 3.87 25.56 20.14
CA TRP A 328 4.73 25.54 21.33
C TRP A 328 4.74 26.86 22.11
N ILE A 329 4.71 28.01 21.43
CA ILE A 329 4.63 29.31 22.10
C ILE A 329 3.35 29.42 22.93
N THR A 330 2.20 28.92 22.43
CA THR A 330 0.94 28.96 23.19
C THR A 330 1.00 28.10 24.45
N LEU A 331 1.60 26.91 24.36
CA LEU A 331 1.82 26.03 25.52
C LEU A 331 2.77 26.68 26.54
N LEU A 332 3.94 27.15 26.08
CA LEU A 332 4.96 27.74 26.95
C LEU A 332 4.48 29.02 27.63
N PHE A 333 3.72 29.85 26.92
CA PHE A 333 3.09 31.02 27.51
C PHE A 333 2.11 30.64 28.63
N GLY A 334 1.29 29.61 28.41
CA GLY A 334 0.39 29.08 29.43
C GLY A 334 1.12 28.58 30.69
N ILE A 335 2.19 27.80 30.50
CA ILE A 335 3.05 27.31 31.59
C ILE A 335 3.71 28.48 32.34
N LEU A 336 4.19 29.49 31.60
CA LEU A 336 4.82 30.68 32.18
C LEU A 336 3.82 31.46 33.06
N MET A 337 2.61 31.71 32.57
CA MET A 337 1.56 32.41 33.32
C MET A 337 1.20 31.67 34.61
N TYR A 338 1.03 30.35 34.55
CA TYR A 338 0.79 29.51 35.72
C TYR A 338 1.94 29.57 36.72
N THR A 339 3.18 29.46 36.24
CA THR A 339 4.38 29.48 37.08
C THR A 339 4.57 30.83 37.78
N LEU A 340 4.38 31.95 37.07
CA LEU A 340 4.49 33.29 37.66
C LEU A 340 3.39 33.54 38.70
N MET A 341 2.19 32.99 38.50
CA MET A 341 1.11 33.03 39.49
C MET A 341 1.43 32.20 40.73
N GLN A 342 1.92 30.97 40.56
CA GLN A 342 2.31 30.09 41.68
C GLN A 342 3.43 30.71 42.53
N ASN A 343 4.34 31.46 41.93
CA ASN A 343 5.38 32.21 42.64
C ASN A 343 4.90 33.57 43.19
N GLY A 344 3.61 33.88 43.07
CA GLY A 344 3.00 35.10 43.59
C GLY A 344 3.40 36.40 42.88
N ILE A 345 4.02 36.32 41.70
CA ILE A 345 4.37 37.48 40.87
C ILE A 345 3.12 38.02 40.18
N LEU A 346 2.29 37.11 39.64
CA LEU A 346 1.01 37.45 39.02
C LEU A 346 -0.17 37.16 39.96
N PRO A 347 -1.26 37.94 39.88
CA PRO A 347 -2.48 37.67 40.63
C PRO A 347 -3.17 36.39 40.13
N VAL A 348 -3.87 35.71 41.04
CA VAL A 348 -4.72 34.55 40.72
C VAL A 348 -5.96 35.04 39.98
N ASN A 349 -6.16 34.56 38.76
CA ASN A 349 -7.36 34.74 37.95
C ASN A 349 -7.54 33.52 37.03
N VAL A 350 -8.63 33.46 36.28
CA VAL A 350 -8.94 32.32 35.41
C VAL A 350 -7.83 32.05 34.38
N PHE A 351 -7.20 33.10 33.81
CA PHE A 351 -6.16 32.94 32.79
C PHE A 351 -4.81 32.50 33.37
N THR A 352 -4.47 32.94 34.57
CA THR A 352 -3.24 32.52 35.24
C THR A 352 -3.38 31.14 35.87
N LEU A 353 -4.54 30.83 36.45
CA LEU A 353 -4.84 29.55 37.09
C LEU A 353 -4.94 28.41 36.07
N TYR A 354 -5.67 28.63 34.97
CA TYR A 354 -5.87 27.62 33.93
C TYR A 354 -4.99 27.85 32.68
N GLY A 355 -3.94 28.66 32.81
CA GLY A 355 -3.06 29.03 31.70
C GLY A 355 -2.44 27.82 31.02
N ASN A 356 -2.03 26.81 31.78
CA ASN A 356 -1.45 25.56 31.27
C ASN A 356 -2.47 24.76 30.44
N GLN A 357 -3.71 24.65 30.92
CA GLN A 357 -4.81 23.94 30.24
C GLN A 357 -5.23 24.67 28.96
N ILE A 358 -5.33 26.00 28.99
CA ILE A 358 -5.63 26.82 27.81
C ILE A 358 -4.51 26.68 26.77
N GLY A 359 -3.25 26.83 27.20
CA GLY A 359 -2.08 26.73 26.32
C GLY A 359 -1.96 25.35 25.65
N SER A 360 -2.13 24.27 26.42
CA SER A 360 -2.10 22.91 25.87
C SER A 360 -3.28 22.59 24.96
N THR A 361 -4.48 23.13 25.21
CA THR A 361 -5.62 22.95 24.30
C THR A 361 -5.40 23.67 22.97
N LEU A 362 -4.86 24.89 23.01
CA LEU A 362 -4.52 25.65 21.82
C LEU A 362 -3.40 24.97 21.03
N GLU A 363 -2.34 24.54 21.71
CA GLU A 363 -1.24 23.77 21.11
C GLU A 363 -1.75 22.49 20.45
N ALA A 364 -2.64 21.76 21.11
CA ALA A 364 -3.24 20.55 20.55
C ALA A 364 -4.04 20.83 19.26
N GLY A 365 -4.84 21.90 19.26
CA GLY A 365 -5.59 22.32 18.07
C GLY A 365 -4.69 22.79 16.92
N ILE A 366 -3.66 23.57 17.22
CA ILE A 366 -2.71 24.12 16.24
C ILE A 366 -1.89 23.00 15.59
N LEU A 367 -1.34 22.07 16.39
CA LEU A 367 -0.52 20.99 15.86
C LEU A 367 -1.34 19.95 15.09
N SER A 368 -2.58 19.67 15.51
CA SER A 368 -3.49 18.85 14.72
C SER A 368 -3.80 19.48 13.35
N LEU A 369 -3.92 20.82 13.28
CA LEU A 369 -4.05 21.55 12.01
C LEU A 369 -2.77 21.52 11.18
N ALA A 370 -1.60 21.62 11.81
CA ALA A 370 -0.30 21.54 11.14
C ALA A 370 -0.12 20.18 10.44
N LEU A 371 -0.48 19.09 11.13
CA LEU A 371 -0.49 17.75 10.55
C LEU A 371 -1.46 17.63 9.37
N ALA A 372 -2.61 18.30 9.42
CA ALA A 372 -3.56 18.33 8.30
C ALA A 372 -2.97 19.02 7.06
N ASN A 373 -2.29 20.16 7.24
CA ASN A 373 -1.62 20.86 6.14
C ASN A 373 -0.48 20.03 5.55
N LYS A 374 0.30 19.32 6.39
CA LYS A 374 1.37 18.44 5.93
C LYS A 374 0.86 17.35 4.97
N ILE A 375 -0.34 16.82 5.19
CA ILE A 375 -0.94 15.84 4.27
C ILE A 375 -1.25 16.46 2.91
N ASN A 376 -1.81 17.67 2.90
CA ASN A 376 -2.14 18.34 1.64
C ASN A 376 -0.87 18.55 0.80
N GLU A 377 0.23 18.97 1.44
CA GLU A 377 1.55 19.07 0.78
C GLU A 377 2.03 17.71 0.25
N LEU A 378 2.00 16.65 1.06
CA LEU A 378 2.44 15.31 0.64
C LEU A 378 1.57 14.73 -0.50
N LYS A 379 0.26 15.01 -0.48
CA LYS A 379 -0.65 14.60 -1.55
C LYS A 379 -0.36 15.34 -2.85
N GLU A 380 -0.08 16.64 -2.77
CA GLU A 380 0.27 17.47 -3.92
C GLU A 380 1.60 17.01 -4.54
N GLU A 381 2.63 16.78 -3.71
CA GLU A 381 3.92 16.25 -4.17
C GLU A 381 3.77 14.89 -4.87
N LYS A 382 3.02 13.96 -4.26
CA LYS A 382 2.76 12.65 -4.85
C LYS A 382 1.96 12.75 -6.16
N ALA A 383 0.98 13.65 -6.24
CA ALA A 383 0.20 13.87 -7.45
C ALA A 383 1.08 14.42 -8.58
N ASN A 384 2.00 15.34 -8.29
CA ASN A 384 2.93 15.89 -9.26
C ASN A 384 3.88 14.82 -9.79
N THR A 385 4.49 14.00 -8.92
CA THR A 385 5.35 12.89 -9.35
C THR A 385 4.58 11.86 -10.18
N GLN A 386 3.32 11.58 -9.83
CA GLN A 386 2.47 10.69 -10.62
C GLN A 386 2.15 11.27 -12.01
N ALA A 387 1.88 12.57 -12.10
CA ALA A 387 1.64 13.24 -13.38
C ALA A 387 2.88 13.20 -14.30
N GLU A 388 4.07 13.48 -13.76
CA GLU A 388 5.34 13.38 -14.50
C GLU A 388 5.61 11.95 -14.99
N ALA A 389 5.36 10.95 -14.14
CA ALA A 389 5.51 9.54 -14.51
C ALA A 389 4.52 9.12 -15.61
N LEU A 390 3.30 9.66 -15.60
CA LEU A 390 2.28 9.36 -16.60
C LEU A 390 2.65 9.94 -17.97
N VAL A 391 3.13 11.18 -18.02
CA VAL A 391 3.65 11.80 -19.27
C VAL A 391 4.81 10.97 -19.84
N THR A 392 5.77 10.58 -18.99
CA THR A 392 6.92 9.75 -19.39
C THR A 392 6.47 8.38 -19.94
N LEU A 393 5.41 7.80 -19.37
CA LEU A 393 4.86 6.53 -19.83
C LEU A 393 4.15 6.68 -21.18
N GLU A 394 3.38 7.74 -21.38
CA GLU A 394 2.71 8.02 -22.67
C GLU A 394 3.72 8.19 -23.81
N GLU A 395 4.83 8.90 -23.57
CA GLU A 395 5.90 9.04 -24.57
C GLU A 395 6.51 7.68 -24.94
N LYS A 396 6.82 6.84 -23.95
CA LYS A 396 7.36 5.49 -24.19
C LYS A 396 6.37 4.59 -24.94
N VAL A 397 5.09 4.66 -24.60
CA VAL A 397 4.05 3.90 -25.31
C VAL A 397 3.99 4.35 -26.77
N ARG A 398 3.98 5.66 -27.02
CA ARG A 398 3.96 6.21 -28.39
C ARG A 398 5.18 5.79 -29.21
N GLU A 399 6.38 5.81 -28.63
CA GLU A 399 7.61 5.36 -29.28
C GLU A 399 7.57 3.85 -29.61
N ARG A 400 7.08 3.03 -28.68
CA ARG A 400 6.93 1.59 -28.89
C ARG A 400 5.89 1.26 -29.96
N THR A 401 4.76 1.95 -29.98
CA THR A 401 3.75 1.76 -31.03
C THR A 401 4.31 2.11 -32.39
N LYS A 402 5.06 3.22 -32.50
CA LYS A 402 5.68 3.63 -33.76
C LYS A 402 6.70 2.59 -34.28
N THR A 403 7.58 2.10 -33.42
CA THR A 403 8.58 1.08 -33.80
C THR A 403 7.94 -0.26 -34.18
N LEU A 404 6.84 -0.63 -33.51
CA LEU A 404 6.05 -1.81 -33.87
C LEU A 404 5.39 -1.66 -35.24
N ASP A 405 4.75 -0.51 -35.52
CA ASP A 405 4.12 -0.23 -36.81
C ASP A 405 5.13 -0.23 -37.96
N GLU A 406 6.32 0.35 -37.75
CA GLU A 406 7.42 0.32 -38.72
C GLU A 406 7.86 -1.13 -39.00
N SER A 407 8.03 -1.94 -37.96
CA SER A 407 8.43 -3.35 -38.09
C SER A 407 7.36 -4.20 -38.81
N LEU A 408 6.09 -4.00 -38.49
CA LEU A 408 4.97 -4.69 -39.14
C LEU A 408 4.87 -4.34 -40.62
N ASN A 409 5.06 -3.06 -40.97
CA ASN A 409 5.04 -2.62 -42.37
C ASN A 409 6.19 -3.23 -43.18
N LEU A 410 7.37 -3.38 -42.59
CA LEU A 410 8.50 -4.08 -43.22
C LEU A 410 8.17 -5.56 -43.46
N ILE A 411 7.69 -6.27 -42.44
CA ILE A 411 7.31 -7.69 -42.56
C ILE A 411 6.23 -7.89 -43.64
N LYS A 412 5.22 -7.03 -43.69
CA LYS A 412 4.18 -7.07 -44.73
C LYS A 412 4.76 -6.85 -46.13
N LYS A 413 5.75 -5.96 -46.28
CA LYS A 413 6.40 -5.72 -47.57
C LYS A 413 7.19 -6.96 -48.02
N ASP A 414 7.94 -7.58 -47.12
CA ASP A 414 8.72 -8.78 -47.42
C ASP A 414 7.82 -9.98 -47.77
N LEU A 415 6.71 -10.16 -47.05
CA LEU A 415 5.69 -11.17 -47.38
C LEU A 415 5.11 -10.99 -48.79
N ASN A 416 4.78 -9.75 -49.16
CA ASN A 416 4.27 -9.45 -50.50
C ASN A 416 5.28 -9.75 -51.61
N VAL A 417 6.58 -9.57 -51.34
CA VAL A 417 7.65 -9.94 -52.28
C VAL A 417 7.72 -11.46 -52.40
N ALA A 418 7.72 -12.19 -51.29
CA ALA A 418 7.73 -13.66 -51.29
C ALA A 418 6.53 -14.25 -52.06
N LYS A 419 5.33 -13.70 -51.87
CA LYS A 419 4.11 -14.08 -52.62
C LYS A 419 4.29 -13.97 -54.13
N LYS A 420 4.85 -12.84 -54.60
CA LYS A 420 5.10 -12.62 -56.03
C LYS A 420 6.11 -13.62 -56.59
N ILE A 421 7.14 -13.98 -55.81
CA ILE A 421 8.15 -14.96 -56.20
C ILE A 421 7.50 -16.34 -56.37
N GLN A 422 6.77 -16.85 -55.38
CA GLN A 422 6.08 -18.15 -55.49
C GLN A 422 5.13 -18.22 -56.68
N LYS A 423 4.26 -17.21 -56.82
CA LYS A 423 3.29 -17.16 -57.92
C LYS A 423 3.94 -17.13 -59.31
N THR A 424 5.11 -16.52 -59.45
CA THR A 424 5.83 -16.48 -60.74
C THR A 424 6.55 -17.79 -61.03
N LEU A 425 6.92 -18.54 -59.99
CA LEU A 425 7.75 -19.74 -60.12
C LEU A 425 6.93 -21.02 -60.25
N PHE A 426 5.64 -21.02 -59.90
CA PHE A 426 4.74 -22.13 -60.18
C PHE A 426 4.29 -22.08 -61.65
N SER A 427 4.35 -23.23 -62.31
CA SER A 427 4.14 -23.35 -63.75
C SER A 427 2.72 -23.81 -64.05
N ASP A 428 2.00 -23.07 -64.89
CA ASP A 428 0.82 -23.59 -65.58
C ASP A 428 1.30 -24.23 -66.88
N ILE A 429 1.38 -25.57 -66.98
CA ILE A 429 1.53 -26.13 -68.32
C ILE A 429 0.24 -25.88 -69.10
N LYS A 430 0.39 -25.24 -70.25
CA LYS A 430 -0.56 -25.35 -71.36
C LYS A 430 -0.09 -26.49 -72.27
N THR A 431 -0.65 -27.68 -72.13
CA THR A 431 -0.35 -28.77 -73.06
C THR A 431 -1.11 -28.50 -74.36
N SER A 432 -0.42 -28.60 -75.49
CA SER A 432 -1.05 -28.53 -76.82
C SER A 432 -1.43 -29.92 -77.34
N ASP A 433 -1.26 -30.96 -76.54
CA ASP A 433 -1.54 -32.35 -76.91
C ASP A 433 -3.04 -32.63 -76.72
N PRO A 434 -3.81 -32.90 -77.80
CA PRO A 434 -5.25 -33.14 -77.72
C PRO A 434 -5.60 -34.46 -77.04
N ARG A 435 -4.62 -35.33 -76.71
CA ARG A 435 -4.87 -36.62 -76.06
C ARG A 435 -4.98 -36.51 -74.54
N ILE A 436 -4.54 -35.41 -73.94
CA ILE A 436 -4.49 -35.23 -72.49
C ILE A 436 -4.86 -33.79 -72.10
N HIS A 437 -5.80 -33.65 -71.17
CA HIS A 437 -6.28 -32.37 -70.67
C HIS A 437 -5.92 -32.21 -69.20
N PHE A 438 -5.29 -31.09 -68.84
CA PHE A 438 -4.90 -30.76 -67.46
C PHE A 438 -5.69 -29.56 -66.95
N HIS A 439 -6.05 -29.61 -65.67
CA HIS A 439 -6.62 -28.49 -64.94
C HIS A 439 -6.01 -28.42 -63.55
N SER A 440 -5.54 -27.26 -63.12
CA SER A 440 -4.93 -27.06 -61.81
C SER A 440 -5.56 -25.90 -61.08
N TYR A 441 -5.73 -26.07 -59.77
CA TYR A 441 -6.18 -25.06 -58.84
C TYR A 441 -5.22 -25.03 -57.66
N TYR A 442 -4.72 -23.84 -57.36
CA TYR A 442 -3.84 -23.59 -56.22
C TYR A 442 -4.28 -22.33 -55.48
N GLN A 443 -4.48 -22.44 -54.18
CA GLN A 443 -4.79 -21.32 -53.31
C GLN A 443 -4.08 -21.48 -51.96
N SER A 444 -3.23 -20.52 -51.62
CA SER A 444 -2.55 -20.50 -50.32
C SER A 444 -3.46 -20.01 -49.19
N MET A 445 -3.28 -20.56 -47.99
CA MET A 445 -3.88 -20.16 -46.71
C MET A 445 -3.47 -18.73 -46.34
N SER A 446 -2.19 -18.41 -46.51
CA SER A 446 -1.58 -17.13 -46.16
C SER A 446 -1.11 -16.38 -47.41
N GLU A 447 -0.36 -15.28 -47.24
CA GLU A 447 0.26 -14.57 -48.38
C GLU A 447 1.20 -15.48 -49.20
N VAL A 448 1.78 -16.51 -48.57
CA VAL A 448 2.61 -17.55 -49.20
C VAL A 448 2.22 -18.91 -48.62
N GLY A 449 2.38 -19.98 -49.42
CA GLY A 449 2.04 -21.36 -49.04
C GLY A 449 3.24 -22.31 -48.97
N GLY A 450 3.06 -23.44 -48.31
CA GLY A 450 3.95 -24.61 -48.27
C GLY A 450 3.74 -25.58 -49.43
N ASP A 451 2.55 -25.58 -50.03
CA ASP A 451 2.21 -26.42 -51.17
C ASP A 451 2.99 -26.04 -52.45
N PHE A 452 3.42 -27.07 -53.18
CA PHE A 452 4.09 -26.96 -54.47
C PHE A 452 3.52 -27.99 -55.44
N TYR A 453 3.26 -27.56 -56.67
CA TYR A 453 3.04 -28.47 -57.77
C TYR A 453 3.85 -28.11 -59.00
N ASP A 454 4.17 -29.12 -59.78
CA ASP A 454 4.72 -28.97 -61.12
C ASP A 454 4.05 -29.96 -62.06
N LEU A 455 3.75 -29.47 -63.23
CA LEU A 455 3.36 -30.27 -64.36
C LEU A 455 4.54 -30.16 -65.33
N THR A 456 5.09 -31.27 -65.84
CA THR A 456 6.14 -31.26 -66.87
C THR A 456 5.94 -32.35 -67.92
N GLN A 457 6.19 -32.05 -69.20
CA GLN A 457 6.37 -33.07 -70.24
C GLN A 457 7.83 -33.53 -70.23
N VAL A 458 8.10 -34.74 -69.75
CA VAL A 458 9.47 -35.27 -69.57
C VAL A 458 10.06 -35.73 -70.91
N LYS A 459 9.25 -36.40 -71.73
CA LYS A 459 9.59 -36.88 -73.08
C LYS A 459 8.35 -36.82 -73.99
N ALA A 460 8.50 -37.14 -75.27
CA ALA A 460 7.35 -37.32 -76.15
C ALA A 460 6.39 -38.35 -75.56
N ASP A 461 5.10 -38.02 -75.49
CA ASP A 461 4.02 -38.86 -74.96
C ASP A 461 4.12 -39.22 -73.47
N TYR A 462 5.04 -38.58 -72.72
CA TYR A 462 5.29 -38.88 -71.30
C TYR A 462 5.17 -37.61 -70.45
N TYR A 463 4.16 -37.58 -69.57
CA TYR A 463 3.81 -36.44 -68.73
C TYR A 463 4.00 -36.78 -67.26
N ARG A 464 4.54 -35.86 -66.47
CA ARG A 464 4.76 -36.00 -65.03
C ARG A 464 4.00 -34.93 -64.28
N ILE A 465 3.25 -35.36 -63.26
CA ILE A 465 2.59 -34.51 -62.28
C ILE A 465 3.31 -34.72 -60.95
N PHE A 466 3.78 -33.63 -60.36
CA PHE A 466 4.40 -33.61 -59.05
C PHE A 466 3.58 -32.71 -58.12
N VAL A 467 3.23 -33.22 -56.94
CA VAL A 467 2.61 -32.45 -55.87
C VAL A 467 3.39 -32.69 -54.59
N ALA A 468 3.70 -31.63 -53.87
CA ALA A 468 4.34 -31.69 -52.57
C ALA A 468 3.68 -30.70 -51.61
N ASP A 469 3.61 -31.10 -50.34
CA ASP A 469 3.17 -30.27 -49.23
C ASP A 469 4.31 -30.21 -48.19
N ALA A 470 4.81 -28.99 -47.98
CA ALA A 470 5.83 -28.69 -47.01
C ALA A 470 5.22 -28.32 -45.66
N THR A 471 5.68 -28.99 -44.60
CA THR A 471 5.15 -28.75 -43.25
C THR A 471 5.32 -27.30 -42.80
N GLY A 472 4.23 -26.69 -42.33
CA GLY A 472 4.19 -25.35 -41.74
C GLY A 472 3.45 -24.34 -42.63
N HIS A 473 3.38 -23.08 -42.19
CA HIS A 473 2.73 -22.02 -42.96
C HIS A 473 3.57 -20.72 -42.98
N GLY A 474 3.28 -19.81 -43.91
CA GLY A 474 3.97 -18.52 -44.00
C GLY A 474 5.39 -18.61 -44.61
N ILE A 475 6.30 -17.72 -44.19
CA ILE A 475 7.60 -17.54 -44.84
C ILE A 475 8.48 -18.80 -44.78
N GLN A 476 8.45 -19.54 -43.67
CA GLN A 476 9.27 -20.74 -43.51
C GLN A 476 8.85 -21.83 -44.49
N ALA A 477 7.54 -22.10 -44.59
CA ALA A 477 6.99 -23.06 -45.55
C ALA A 477 7.36 -22.63 -46.98
N ALA A 478 7.20 -21.34 -47.28
CA ALA A 478 7.54 -20.80 -48.59
C ALA A 478 9.01 -21.00 -49.01
N LEU A 479 9.95 -20.86 -48.06
CA LEU A 479 11.38 -21.12 -48.32
C LEU A 479 11.64 -22.60 -48.54
N ILE A 480 10.95 -23.49 -47.82
CA ILE A 480 11.05 -24.94 -47.99
C ILE A 480 10.50 -25.34 -49.36
N THR A 481 9.32 -24.87 -49.74
CA THR A 481 8.72 -25.05 -51.08
C THR A 481 9.69 -24.65 -52.18
N MET A 482 10.39 -23.53 -52.02
CA MET A 482 11.39 -23.08 -52.99
C MET A 482 12.61 -24.02 -53.07
N ALA A 483 13.03 -24.60 -51.95
CA ALA A 483 14.08 -25.63 -51.93
C ALA A 483 13.60 -26.93 -52.61
N ILE A 484 12.39 -27.39 -52.30
CA ILE A 484 11.77 -28.57 -52.94
C ILE A 484 11.73 -28.36 -54.44
N LYS A 485 11.24 -27.21 -54.89
CA LYS A 485 11.20 -26.87 -56.31
C LYS A 485 12.59 -26.92 -56.95
N ALA A 486 13.59 -26.29 -56.33
CA ALA A 486 14.94 -26.24 -56.90
C ALA A 486 15.55 -27.65 -57.06
N GLU A 487 15.40 -28.51 -56.06
CA GLU A 487 15.92 -29.88 -56.12
C GLU A 487 15.10 -30.73 -57.10
N TYR A 488 13.77 -30.63 -57.08
CA TYR A 488 12.90 -31.32 -58.04
C TYR A 488 13.23 -30.93 -59.49
N GLU A 489 13.42 -29.64 -59.78
CA GLU A 489 13.76 -29.14 -61.11
C GLU A 489 15.07 -29.76 -61.63
N SER A 490 16.02 -30.02 -60.74
CA SER A 490 17.29 -30.66 -61.08
C SER A 490 17.15 -32.15 -61.40
N LEU A 491 16.12 -32.83 -60.85
CA LEU A 491 15.91 -34.27 -60.98
C LEU A 491 14.87 -34.64 -62.05
N LYS A 492 13.90 -33.77 -62.33
CA LYS A 492 12.66 -34.12 -63.05
C LYS A 492 12.86 -34.68 -64.46
N MET A 493 13.99 -34.34 -65.12
CA MET A 493 14.35 -34.83 -66.46
C MET A 493 15.40 -35.94 -66.46
N ILE A 494 15.98 -36.28 -65.29
CA ILE A 494 17.08 -37.25 -65.18
C ILE A 494 16.54 -38.66 -64.96
N TYR A 495 15.52 -38.79 -64.11
CA TYR A 495 14.98 -40.10 -63.71
C TYR A 495 13.66 -40.39 -64.41
N ASP A 496 13.59 -41.57 -65.02
CA ASP A 496 12.49 -42.00 -65.86
C ASP A 496 11.28 -42.50 -65.08
N HIS A 497 11.47 -43.03 -63.87
CA HIS A 497 10.37 -43.56 -63.05
C HIS A 497 10.15 -42.73 -61.76
N PRO A 498 8.89 -42.66 -61.27
CA PRO A 498 8.52 -41.88 -60.08
C PRO A 498 9.24 -42.30 -58.79
N ASP A 499 9.40 -43.60 -58.57
CA ASP A 499 10.00 -44.18 -57.36
C ASP A 499 11.49 -43.82 -57.23
N ASP A 500 12.24 -43.91 -58.34
CA ASP A 500 13.63 -43.48 -58.39
C ASP A 500 13.78 -41.98 -58.13
N LEU A 501 12.91 -41.15 -58.71
CA LEU A 501 12.92 -39.70 -58.48
C LEU A 501 12.71 -39.38 -57.00
N VAL A 502 11.69 -39.99 -56.37
CA VAL A 502 11.36 -39.76 -54.96
C VAL A 502 12.47 -40.30 -54.04
N PHE A 503 13.09 -41.44 -54.38
CA PHE A 503 14.27 -41.96 -53.68
C PHE A 503 15.42 -40.96 -53.68
N HIS A 504 15.80 -40.45 -54.85
CA HIS A 504 16.91 -39.50 -54.97
C HIS A 504 16.59 -38.15 -54.33
N MET A 505 15.34 -37.68 -54.42
CA MET A 505 14.90 -36.49 -53.73
C MET A 505 15.04 -36.66 -52.20
N ASN A 506 14.66 -37.82 -51.65
CA ASN A 506 14.86 -38.13 -50.23
C ASN A 506 16.34 -38.08 -49.83
N GLN A 507 17.22 -38.63 -50.67
CA GLN A 507 18.66 -38.61 -50.43
C GLN A 507 19.25 -37.20 -50.43
N ILE A 508 18.79 -36.32 -51.32
CA ILE A 508 19.22 -34.92 -51.32
C ILE A 508 18.79 -34.22 -50.04
N PHE A 509 17.53 -34.37 -49.62
CA PHE A 509 17.03 -33.70 -48.43
C PHE A 509 17.71 -34.18 -47.14
N ILE A 510 18.01 -35.46 -47.02
CA ILE A 510 18.74 -36.00 -45.88
C ILE A 510 20.20 -35.53 -45.86
N ASN A 511 20.88 -35.52 -47.00
CA ASN A 511 22.30 -35.18 -47.04
C ASN A 511 22.56 -33.66 -46.98
N LYS A 512 21.78 -32.87 -47.73
CA LYS A 512 22.00 -31.43 -47.90
C LYS A 512 21.21 -30.56 -46.90
N TYR A 513 20.07 -31.05 -46.41
CA TYR A 513 19.15 -30.29 -45.56
C TYR A 513 18.98 -30.87 -44.14
N SER A 514 19.82 -31.83 -43.72
CA SER A 514 19.79 -32.46 -42.38
C SER A 514 19.75 -31.47 -41.21
N ASN A 515 20.49 -30.36 -41.30
CA ASN A 515 20.55 -29.35 -40.24
C ASN A 515 19.25 -28.54 -40.06
N ILE A 516 18.39 -28.51 -41.07
CA ILE A 516 17.13 -27.76 -41.06
C ILE A 516 15.95 -28.67 -40.70
N GLN A 517 16.18 -30.00 -40.65
CA GLN A 517 15.17 -31.03 -40.35
C GLN A 517 13.92 -30.91 -41.24
N THR A 518 14.12 -30.54 -42.51
CA THR A 518 13.04 -30.38 -43.48
C THR A 518 12.41 -31.73 -43.79
N ILE A 519 11.12 -31.87 -43.48
CA ILE A 519 10.27 -33.00 -43.88
C ILE A 519 9.10 -32.47 -44.69
N PHE A 520 8.67 -33.23 -45.69
CA PHE A 520 7.52 -32.85 -46.53
C PHE A 520 6.94 -34.09 -47.20
N THR A 521 5.65 -34.03 -47.51
CA THR A 521 4.97 -35.10 -48.24
C THR A 521 5.01 -34.80 -49.73
N CYS A 522 5.07 -35.83 -50.58
CA CYS A 522 4.91 -35.62 -52.01
C CYS A 522 4.31 -36.84 -52.72
N SER A 523 3.71 -36.59 -53.88
CA SER A 523 3.26 -37.61 -54.81
C SER A 523 3.69 -37.27 -56.23
N VAL A 524 4.05 -38.32 -56.97
CA VAL A 524 4.56 -38.22 -58.34
C VAL A 524 3.81 -39.21 -59.19
N CYS A 525 3.24 -38.72 -60.27
CA CYS A 525 2.39 -39.47 -61.18
C CYS A 525 2.84 -39.24 -62.61
N ASP A 526 3.28 -40.31 -63.27
CA ASP A 526 3.71 -40.28 -64.66
C ASP A 526 2.71 -40.99 -65.55
N ILE A 527 2.43 -40.37 -66.69
CA ILE A 527 1.43 -40.81 -67.67
C ILE A 527 2.17 -41.05 -68.99
N ASP A 528 2.30 -42.33 -69.35
CA ASP A 528 2.81 -42.77 -70.64
C ASP A 528 1.64 -43.04 -71.59
N LEU A 529 1.36 -42.08 -72.48
CA LEU A 529 0.29 -42.19 -73.45
C LEU A 529 0.58 -43.23 -74.53
N LYS A 530 1.86 -43.52 -74.81
CA LYS A 530 2.26 -44.46 -75.87
C LYS A 530 2.03 -45.90 -75.44
N ASN A 531 2.46 -46.24 -74.23
CA ASN A 531 2.30 -47.59 -73.67
C ASN A 531 0.97 -47.77 -72.91
N LYS A 532 0.20 -46.68 -72.77
CA LYS A 532 -1.06 -46.65 -72.02
C LYS A 532 -0.85 -47.10 -70.56
N GLN A 533 0.18 -46.55 -69.91
CA GLN A 533 0.53 -46.87 -68.53
C GLN A 533 0.60 -45.62 -67.65
N LEU A 534 0.15 -45.78 -66.41
CA LEU A 534 0.27 -44.86 -65.29
C LEU A 534 1.29 -45.42 -64.31
N PHE A 535 2.30 -44.62 -63.96
CA PHE A 535 3.28 -44.94 -62.93
C PHE A 535 3.11 -43.97 -61.76
N TYR A 536 3.05 -44.50 -60.54
CA TYR A 536 2.81 -43.68 -59.35
C TYR A 536 3.73 -44.06 -58.18
N ALA A 537 4.25 -43.04 -57.50
CA ALA A 537 4.93 -43.17 -56.21
C ALA A 537 4.55 -42.00 -55.28
N SER A 538 4.54 -42.26 -53.97
CA SER A 538 4.18 -41.27 -52.95
C SER A 538 5.00 -41.45 -51.67
N ALA A 539 5.51 -40.32 -51.18
CA ALA A 539 6.24 -40.19 -49.93
C ALA A 539 5.35 -39.63 -48.83
N GLY A 540 4.56 -40.51 -48.20
CA GLY A 540 3.70 -40.16 -47.07
C GLY A 540 2.56 -39.17 -47.35
N HIS A 541 2.28 -38.86 -48.62
CA HIS A 541 1.23 -37.93 -49.06
C HIS A 541 -0.17 -38.58 -48.99
N PRO A 542 -1.28 -37.82 -48.91
CA PRO A 542 -2.63 -38.39 -48.95
C PRO A 542 -2.86 -39.30 -50.17
N ASP A 543 -3.83 -40.20 -50.06
CA ASP A 543 -4.14 -41.14 -51.14
C ASP A 543 -4.74 -40.40 -52.33
N GLN A 544 -4.14 -40.60 -53.51
CA GLN A 544 -4.54 -39.91 -54.74
C GLN A 544 -5.55 -40.74 -55.53
N ILE A 545 -6.18 -40.20 -56.57
CA ILE A 545 -7.31 -40.87 -57.20
C ILE A 545 -7.04 -41.17 -58.68
N HIS A 546 -7.23 -42.41 -59.08
CA HIS A 546 -7.39 -42.84 -60.46
C HIS A 546 -8.85 -43.25 -60.71
N GLN A 547 -9.61 -42.38 -61.35
CA GLN A 547 -11.02 -42.55 -61.66
C GLN A 547 -11.21 -43.09 -63.08
N ARG A 548 -11.82 -44.28 -63.18
CA ARG A 548 -12.26 -44.90 -64.43
C ARG A 548 -13.77 -44.74 -64.60
N ILE A 549 -14.28 -45.04 -65.79
CA ILE A 549 -15.71 -44.91 -66.15
C ILE A 549 -16.66 -45.62 -65.15
N HIS A 550 -16.23 -46.73 -64.55
CA HIS A 550 -17.05 -47.55 -63.64
C HIS A 550 -16.42 -47.83 -62.27
N ASP A 551 -15.23 -47.30 -61.99
CA ASP A 551 -14.47 -47.63 -60.78
C ASP A 551 -13.58 -46.47 -60.34
N ILE A 552 -13.39 -46.31 -59.03
CA ILE A 552 -12.47 -45.31 -58.46
C ILE A 552 -11.40 -46.09 -57.70
N LYS A 553 -10.16 -46.02 -58.19
CA LYS A 553 -9.01 -46.66 -57.55
C LYS A 553 -8.21 -45.62 -56.78
N LEU A 554 -8.00 -45.88 -55.50
CA LEU A 554 -7.07 -45.11 -54.68
C LEU A 554 -5.63 -45.48 -55.06
N LEU A 555 -4.77 -44.47 -55.14
CA LEU A 555 -3.34 -44.56 -55.31
C LEU A 555 -2.70 -44.32 -53.94
N PRO A 556 -2.40 -45.39 -53.19
CA PRO A 556 -2.00 -45.26 -51.79
C PRO A 556 -0.54 -44.81 -51.64
N ARG A 557 -0.20 -44.33 -50.44
CA ARG A 557 1.18 -44.09 -49.99
C ARG A 557 2.11 -45.26 -50.33
N THR A 558 3.27 -44.97 -50.93
CA THR A 558 4.22 -46.01 -51.37
C THR A 558 5.53 -46.06 -50.60
N GLY A 559 5.77 -45.05 -49.75
CA GLY A 559 6.89 -44.99 -48.81
C GLY A 559 6.65 -43.95 -47.71
N LYS A 560 7.70 -43.70 -46.91
CA LYS A 560 7.66 -42.73 -45.79
C LYS A 560 7.79 -41.29 -46.30
N ILE A 561 7.50 -40.31 -45.45
CA ILE A 561 7.69 -38.88 -45.72
C ILE A 561 9.17 -38.59 -46.06
N ILE A 562 9.42 -37.66 -46.99
CA ILE A 562 10.78 -37.23 -47.36
C ILE A 562 11.50 -36.64 -46.15
N GLY A 563 12.81 -36.92 -46.03
CA GLY A 563 13.66 -36.35 -44.98
C GLY A 563 13.64 -37.13 -43.66
N LEU A 564 12.74 -38.10 -43.50
CA LEU A 564 12.55 -38.83 -42.24
C LEU A 564 13.59 -39.93 -42.01
N MET A 565 13.93 -40.71 -43.05
CA MET A 565 14.80 -41.87 -42.92
C MET A 565 15.67 -42.06 -44.17
N ASP A 566 16.95 -42.30 -43.91
CA ASP A 566 17.95 -42.48 -44.95
C ASP A 566 17.72 -43.77 -45.74
N HIS A 567 18.03 -43.73 -47.04
CA HIS A 567 17.86 -44.83 -48.00
C HIS A 567 16.45 -45.46 -48.01
N THR A 568 15.41 -44.67 -47.75
CA THR A 568 14.01 -45.13 -47.83
C THR A 568 13.64 -45.48 -49.27
N GLN A 569 13.21 -46.72 -49.51
CA GLN A 569 12.68 -47.18 -50.81
C GLN A 569 11.19 -46.85 -50.94
N TYR A 570 10.77 -46.51 -52.16
CA TYR A 570 9.39 -46.21 -52.53
C TYR A 570 8.89 -47.27 -53.50
N ARG A 571 7.70 -47.82 -53.24
CA ARG A 571 7.13 -48.83 -54.15
C ARG A 571 6.55 -48.16 -55.39
N LEU A 572 6.88 -48.68 -56.57
CA LEU A 572 6.23 -48.27 -57.83
C LEU A 572 4.85 -48.93 -57.94
N ILE A 573 3.82 -48.13 -58.26
CA ILE A 573 2.49 -48.61 -58.62
C ILE A 573 2.27 -48.40 -60.11
N GLU A 574 1.85 -49.47 -60.79
CA GLU A 574 1.57 -49.47 -62.23
C GLU A 574 0.10 -49.75 -62.48
N HIS A 575 -0.57 -48.85 -63.19
CA HIS A 575 -1.94 -49.04 -63.67
C HIS A 575 -2.00 -48.86 -65.18
N GLN A 576 -2.87 -49.60 -65.85
CA GLN A 576 -3.21 -49.34 -67.25
C GLN A 576 -4.12 -48.11 -67.34
N ILE A 577 -3.94 -47.26 -68.34
CA ILE A 577 -4.84 -46.12 -68.63
C ILE A 577 -5.72 -46.41 -69.84
N GLU A 578 -6.96 -45.96 -69.77
CA GLU A 578 -7.97 -46.08 -70.82
C GLU A 578 -8.48 -44.67 -71.22
N GLU A 579 -9.13 -44.58 -72.37
CA GLU A 579 -9.76 -43.32 -72.79
C GLU A 579 -10.91 -42.97 -71.84
N GLY A 580 -10.95 -41.71 -71.41
CA GLY A 580 -11.90 -41.21 -70.41
C GLY A 580 -11.43 -41.36 -68.96
N ASP A 581 -10.28 -42.01 -68.70
CA ASP A 581 -9.72 -42.08 -67.35
C ASP A 581 -9.29 -40.70 -66.85
N ARG A 582 -9.54 -40.45 -65.56
CA ARG A 582 -9.18 -39.22 -64.87
C ARG A 582 -8.25 -39.51 -63.70
N ILE A 583 -7.22 -38.69 -63.56
CA ILE A 583 -6.31 -38.77 -62.42
C ILE A 583 -6.40 -37.45 -61.66
N PHE A 584 -6.64 -37.53 -60.35
CA PHE A 584 -6.68 -36.37 -59.46
C PHE A 584 -5.52 -36.44 -58.46
N LEU A 585 -4.74 -35.37 -58.42
CA LEU A 585 -3.71 -35.15 -57.42
C LEU A 585 -4.07 -33.94 -56.54
N PHE A 586 -4.01 -34.09 -55.23
CA PHE A 586 -4.36 -33.06 -54.26
C PHE A 586 -3.59 -33.17 -52.95
N THR A 587 -3.46 -32.03 -52.29
CA THR A 587 -2.95 -31.90 -50.91
C THR A 587 -4.11 -32.07 -49.93
N ASP A 588 -3.78 -32.31 -48.66
CA ASP A 588 -4.76 -32.51 -47.58
C ASP A 588 -5.71 -31.32 -47.40
N GLY A 589 -5.26 -30.10 -47.72
CA GLY A 589 -6.11 -28.92 -47.66
C GLY A 589 -7.39 -28.97 -48.50
N ILE A 590 -7.55 -29.88 -49.48
CA ILE A 590 -8.82 -30.05 -50.19
C ILE A 590 -9.92 -30.70 -49.33
N PHE A 591 -9.55 -31.51 -48.33
CA PHE A 591 -10.49 -32.26 -47.49
C PHE A 591 -10.33 -31.98 -45.98
N GLU A 592 -9.21 -31.41 -45.55
CA GLU A 592 -8.96 -30.95 -44.17
C GLU A 592 -9.46 -29.52 -43.92
N GLN A 593 -10.63 -29.17 -44.46
CA GLN A 593 -11.30 -27.89 -44.15
C GLN A 593 -12.42 -28.11 -43.14
N PHE A 594 -12.58 -27.17 -42.21
CA PHE A 594 -13.61 -27.22 -41.18
C PHE A 594 -14.71 -26.17 -41.41
N ASN A 595 -15.97 -26.53 -41.14
CA ASN A 595 -17.08 -25.57 -41.10
C ASN A 595 -17.19 -24.85 -39.74
N GLU A 596 -18.18 -23.95 -39.55
CA GLU A 596 -18.40 -23.23 -38.27
C GLU A 596 -18.63 -24.17 -37.08
N GLU A 597 -19.25 -25.33 -37.33
CA GLU A 597 -19.52 -26.37 -36.33
C GLU A 597 -18.28 -27.24 -36.02
N LYS A 598 -17.14 -26.97 -36.64
CA LYS A 598 -15.89 -27.73 -36.58
C LYS A 598 -16.02 -29.17 -37.11
N GLU A 599 -16.94 -29.39 -38.02
CA GLU A 599 -16.99 -30.63 -38.81
C GLU A 599 -15.99 -30.55 -39.95
N LEU A 600 -15.27 -31.66 -40.18
CA LEU A 600 -14.33 -31.82 -41.28
C LEU A 600 -15.09 -32.05 -42.60
N PHE A 601 -14.63 -31.48 -43.71
CA PHE A 601 -15.17 -31.78 -45.04
C PHE A 601 -14.99 -33.27 -45.36
N GLY A 602 -13.77 -33.80 -45.13
CA GLY A 602 -13.47 -35.22 -45.15
C GLY A 602 -13.29 -35.82 -46.54
N GLU A 603 -12.50 -36.88 -46.62
CA GLU A 603 -12.21 -37.61 -47.85
C GLU A 603 -13.47 -38.25 -48.46
N ASP A 604 -14.38 -38.75 -47.61
CA ASP A 604 -15.62 -39.42 -48.06
C ASP A 604 -16.48 -38.51 -48.93
N ARG A 605 -16.64 -37.24 -48.55
CA ARG A 605 -17.43 -36.26 -49.33
C ARG A 605 -16.75 -35.92 -50.64
N LEU A 606 -15.43 -35.77 -50.64
CA LEU A 606 -14.66 -35.57 -51.86
C LEU A 606 -14.89 -36.73 -52.84
N TYR A 607 -14.80 -37.97 -52.36
CA TYR A 607 -15.01 -39.17 -53.18
C TYR A 607 -16.44 -39.28 -53.69
N GLU A 608 -17.44 -38.96 -52.86
CA GLU A 608 -18.85 -38.92 -53.28
C GLU A 608 -19.08 -37.92 -54.41
N ILE A 609 -18.58 -36.69 -54.27
CA ILE A 609 -18.71 -35.65 -55.30
C ILE A 609 -18.05 -36.10 -56.61
N LEU A 610 -16.85 -36.67 -56.55
CA LEU A 610 -16.16 -37.16 -57.74
C LEU A 610 -16.92 -38.30 -58.42
N LYS A 611 -17.57 -39.18 -57.65
CA LYS A 611 -18.35 -40.32 -58.16
C LYS A 611 -19.66 -39.87 -58.82
N GLU A 612 -20.35 -38.89 -58.25
CA GLU A 612 -21.64 -38.41 -58.77
C GLU A 612 -21.49 -37.60 -60.07
N ASN A 613 -20.33 -37.00 -60.30
CA ASN A 613 -20.09 -36.05 -61.39
C ASN A 613 -19.27 -36.60 -62.57
N LEU A 614 -19.19 -37.93 -62.72
CA LEU A 614 -18.49 -38.62 -63.82
C LEU A 614 -18.87 -38.14 -65.23
N LYS A 615 -20.09 -37.64 -65.42
CA LYS A 615 -20.60 -37.16 -66.73
C LYS A 615 -20.21 -35.72 -67.07
N LEU A 616 -19.74 -34.94 -66.10
CA LEU A 616 -19.27 -33.57 -66.33
C LEU A 616 -17.87 -33.59 -66.92
N SER A 617 -17.42 -32.53 -67.61
CA SER A 617 -16.02 -32.38 -68.01
C SER A 617 -15.10 -32.28 -66.79
N LEU A 618 -13.79 -32.50 -66.97
CA LEU A 618 -12.80 -32.34 -65.90
C LEU A 618 -12.92 -30.98 -65.20
N ASP A 619 -12.94 -29.88 -65.97
CA ASP A 619 -13.04 -28.52 -65.45
C ASP A 619 -14.30 -28.29 -64.61
N HIS A 620 -15.45 -28.80 -65.09
CA HIS A 620 -16.71 -28.68 -64.36
C HIS A 620 -16.75 -29.55 -63.11
N THR A 621 -16.11 -30.73 -63.15
CA THR A 621 -15.98 -31.62 -61.99
C THR A 621 -15.14 -30.94 -60.91
N MET A 622 -13.98 -30.38 -61.28
CA MET A 622 -13.12 -29.66 -60.33
C MET A 622 -13.79 -28.39 -59.79
N ALA A 623 -14.44 -27.61 -60.65
CA ALA A 623 -15.21 -26.44 -60.22
C ALA A 623 -16.34 -26.82 -59.25
N LYS A 624 -16.98 -27.98 -59.45
CA LYS A 624 -18.03 -28.48 -58.55
C LYS A 624 -17.46 -28.81 -57.18
N VAL A 625 -16.36 -29.56 -57.11
CA VAL A 625 -15.66 -29.86 -55.83
C VAL A 625 -15.31 -28.56 -55.10
N LEU A 626 -14.69 -27.60 -55.79
CA LEU A 626 -14.31 -26.32 -55.19
C LEU A 626 -15.52 -25.49 -54.72
N SER A 627 -16.62 -25.53 -55.46
CA SER A 627 -17.86 -24.84 -55.09
C SER A 627 -18.51 -25.44 -53.85
N GLU A 628 -18.56 -26.78 -53.74
CA GLU A 628 -19.09 -27.48 -52.57
C GLU A 628 -18.20 -27.26 -51.34
N LEU A 629 -16.88 -27.27 -51.52
CA LEU A 629 -15.93 -26.92 -50.47
C LEU A 629 -16.14 -25.47 -49.99
N SER A 630 -16.34 -24.53 -50.92
CA SER A 630 -16.62 -23.13 -50.58
C SER A 630 -17.94 -22.97 -49.82
N LEU A 631 -19.00 -23.67 -50.25
CA LEU A 631 -20.31 -23.66 -49.60
C LEU A 631 -20.22 -24.28 -48.20
N PHE A 632 -19.50 -25.39 -48.05
CA PHE A 632 -19.30 -26.05 -46.75
C PHE A 632 -18.56 -25.16 -45.75
N THR A 633 -17.58 -24.37 -46.22
CA THR A 633 -16.82 -23.45 -45.37
C THR A 633 -17.52 -22.11 -45.12
N ASP A 634 -18.75 -21.88 -45.62
CA ASP A 634 -19.52 -20.62 -45.49
C ASP A 634 -18.74 -19.34 -45.89
N GLY A 635 -17.72 -19.49 -46.75
CA GLY A 635 -16.85 -18.38 -47.15
C GLY A 635 -15.84 -17.91 -46.10
N HIS A 636 -15.61 -18.67 -45.03
CA HIS A 636 -14.53 -18.43 -44.07
C HIS A 636 -13.14 -18.54 -44.72
N ALA A 637 -12.14 -17.92 -44.07
CA ALA A 637 -10.75 -18.01 -44.51
C ALA A 637 -10.27 -19.47 -44.51
N LYS A 638 -9.53 -19.87 -45.56
CA LYS A 638 -8.99 -21.22 -45.68
C LYS A 638 -8.03 -21.51 -44.54
N GLN A 639 -8.10 -22.74 -44.02
CA GLN A 639 -7.34 -23.17 -42.87
C GLN A 639 -6.03 -23.87 -43.25
N ASP A 640 -5.89 -24.22 -44.52
CA ASP A 640 -4.69 -24.78 -45.10
C ASP A 640 -4.54 -24.39 -46.59
N ASP A 641 -3.37 -24.65 -47.16
CA ASP A 641 -3.11 -24.49 -48.59
C ASP A 641 -3.87 -25.55 -49.38
N ILE A 642 -4.49 -25.15 -50.49
CA ILE A 642 -5.29 -26.04 -51.33
C ILE A 642 -4.58 -26.19 -52.67
N THR A 643 -4.11 -27.39 -52.95
CA THR A 643 -3.66 -27.81 -54.28
C THR A 643 -4.57 -28.89 -54.80
N PHE A 644 -5.15 -28.68 -55.99
CA PHE A 644 -5.98 -29.67 -56.65
C PHE A 644 -5.71 -29.68 -58.15
N ILE A 645 -5.29 -30.83 -58.66
CA ILE A 645 -4.89 -31.04 -60.04
C ILE A 645 -5.71 -32.20 -60.59
N GLY A 646 -6.30 -31.98 -61.75
CA GLY A 646 -6.98 -32.98 -62.54
C GLY A 646 -6.25 -33.21 -63.86
N CYS A 647 -6.27 -34.45 -64.30
CA CYS A 647 -5.84 -34.88 -65.62
C CYS A 647 -6.92 -35.78 -66.23
N GLU A 648 -7.29 -35.56 -67.48
CA GLU A 648 -8.25 -36.39 -68.23
C GLU A 648 -7.62 -36.90 -69.53
N ILE A 649 -7.66 -38.22 -69.72
CA ILE A 649 -7.20 -38.87 -70.96
C ILE A 649 -8.35 -38.82 -71.97
N GLN A 650 -8.19 -38.08 -73.07
CA GLN A 650 -9.30 -37.83 -74.01
C GLN A 650 -9.44 -38.90 -75.07
N SER A 651 -8.46 -39.00 -75.97
CA SER A 651 -8.45 -39.97 -77.08
C SER A 651 -7.02 -40.41 -77.31
N LEU A 652 -6.75 -41.70 -77.25
CA LEU A 652 -5.40 -42.26 -77.34
C LEU A 652 -4.98 -42.59 -78.78
N GLY A 653 -5.86 -42.35 -79.77
CA GLY A 653 -5.59 -42.57 -81.19
C GLY A 653 -5.79 -44.01 -81.64
#